data_AF-A0A942S426-F1
#
_entry.id   AF-A0A942S426-F1
#
_cell.length_a   1.000
_cell.length_b   1.000
_cell.length_c   1.000
_cell.angle_alpha   90.00
_cell.angle_beta   90.00
_cell.angle_gamma   90.00
#
_symmetry.space_group_name_H-M   'P 1'
#
loop_
_entity.id
_entity.type
_entity.pdbx_description
1 polymer ?
#
loop_
_entity_poly.entity_id
_entity_poly.type
_entity_poly.pdbx_seq_one_letter_code
_entity_poly.pdbx_strand_id
1 'polypeptide(L)'
;MRKSLIIGLTLTITVLTLSCRKHIDEPDSAIKMENLSVSSSFDWETTHNVEFIITADESKMVRIVSENGKIVYHQGFYSTMPAPYNIKLNLPKIVTKVMVNDRLTDITSNTVSVQLIDSQQKNSRFFELTNVPEPVVYWKLNESQGNIASDAMGLLEGTATGHRWVAGINGNAIEFDGVTGHVRINNSGAFNPVNDQISFAFWFKLNTVGSSGTFLFHNTKYILKIDPQGRLTFALYIPTYKDAVMAYSDRILDTDWHHMIGTYDGNVMKLYLDGQLMASKIVSGNLNPSNAPILIGNQNTINFFNGQMDEVQIYGSALTEVAINELYMSSQNPGSGEENLISYWSLNENQGLIAYDQTGSNNGTISNASWVPGISGSCLSFNGTNSHVNIPNHPSLNPVTSISMMAWVKTTTNLTTKIVQKGDWDGHGLGQGKWDGWNAHIRTADNMSHSLHWLGGLPVINEWYHLAMTYDGSMFKFYVNGQLRNSKALTGELKVNGRNASIGSDNAAQKFFTGEIDEVKIFGSALSQTEIQSNYSTTGQSNDQDGDGVADQDDDFPNDPARAFINYFPAEGYGSLAFEDLWPNKGDYDFNDLVVDYRFKIVTNARNKVSDVIGDFVIKAIGAGFENGFGFQFDGNTVSQEDILVEGHILSEDYVQLNQNGTEAGQEELTIIVFDNANKILVPTTGFGVNVFPDQPYIEPDTVRLNIGFKTDKYLINDLSIHNFNPFIIINKERGKEVHLPNRKPTSLAAAEFFGQGQDDSNPSTGKYYKTAENLPWALNISSSYDHTIESFQITSAHLKFAAWAESSGVQFPDWFLDLAGYRDKSKIYKSPK
;
A
#
# COMPACT_ATOMS: atom_id res chain seq x y z
N MET A 1 -42.07 35.64 55.77
CA MET A 1 -41.96 37.05 56.20
C MET A 1 -40.95 37.76 55.28
N ARG A 2 -41.13 39.06 54.95
CA ARG A 2 -40.24 40.00 54.17
C ARG A 2 -39.20 39.39 53.19
N LYS A 3 -39.29 39.53 51.85
CA LYS A 3 -39.28 40.71 50.93
C LYS A 3 -37.95 41.50 50.84
N SER A 4 -37.70 42.02 49.62
CA SER A 4 -36.58 42.84 49.11
C SER A 4 -35.39 42.01 48.58
N LEU A 5 -35.01 41.95 47.28
CA LEU A 5 -35.35 42.70 46.04
C LEU A 5 -34.87 44.17 45.98
N ILE A 6 -33.93 44.49 45.08
CA ILE A 6 -33.86 45.71 44.23
C ILE A 6 -32.69 45.65 43.19
N ILE A 7 -33.04 45.83 41.89
CA ILE A 7 -32.37 46.56 40.75
C ILE A 7 -30.83 46.47 40.54
N GLY A 8 -30.25 46.31 39.33
CA GLY A 8 -30.82 46.03 37.99
C GLY A 8 -30.06 46.67 36.78
N LEU A 9 -30.08 46.01 35.59
CA LEU A 9 -29.63 46.44 34.23
C LEU A 9 -28.12 46.76 34.03
N THR A 10 -27.47 46.68 32.86
CA THR A 10 -27.85 46.44 31.42
C THR A 10 -26.67 45.69 30.72
N LEU A 11 -26.85 44.57 30.02
CA LEU A 11 -27.14 44.36 28.58
C LEU A 11 -26.01 44.65 27.55
N THR A 12 -25.44 43.59 26.94
CA THR A 12 -25.05 43.51 25.50
C THR A 12 -24.85 42.04 25.05
N ILE A 13 -24.83 41.78 23.73
CA ILE A 13 -24.88 40.45 23.06
C ILE A 13 -23.88 40.39 21.88
N THR A 14 -23.49 39.24 21.29
CA THR A 14 -24.09 37.87 21.35
C THR A 14 -23.14 36.82 21.99
N VAL A 15 -22.73 35.64 21.48
CA VAL A 15 -22.78 34.89 20.19
C VAL A 15 -23.01 33.39 20.47
N LEU A 16 -23.31 32.57 19.45
CA LEU A 16 -23.51 31.11 19.54
C LEU A 16 -22.15 30.36 19.67
N THR A 17 -22.08 29.11 20.15
CA THR A 17 -22.47 27.87 19.44
C THR A 17 -23.37 26.91 20.26
N LEU A 18 -24.07 25.99 19.59
CA LEU A 18 -24.84 24.91 20.23
C LEU A 18 -24.13 23.55 20.08
N SER A 19 -24.25 22.70 21.11
CA SER A 19 -24.21 21.24 20.95
C SER A 19 -25.08 20.54 22.00
N CYS A 20 -25.79 19.49 21.58
CA CYS A 20 -26.43 18.46 22.42
C CYS A 20 -26.59 17.23 21.51
N ARG A 21 -25.90 16.12 21.77
CA ARG A 21 -26.23 15.04 22.73
C ARG A 21 -27.47 14.23 22.33
N LYS A 22 -27.21 12.95 22.06
CA LYS A 22 -28.13 11.88 21.67
C LYS A 22 -28.61 11.12 22.92
N HIS A 23 -29.88 10.75 22.96
CA HIS A 23 -30.35 9.63 23.78
C HIS A 23 -31.54 8.95 23.09
N ILE A 24 -31.81 7.70 23.48
CA ILE A 24 -32.67 6.74 22.78
C ILE A 24 -33.88 6.41 23.66
N ASP A 25 -35.03 6.17 23.03
CA ASP A 25 -36.12 5.31 23.51
C ASP A 25 -36.66 4.52 22.28
N GLU A 26 -37.02 3.24 22.47
CA GLU A 26 -37.59 2.35 21.43
C GLU A 26 -39.13 2.39 21.43
N PRO A 27 -39.78 1.90 20.35
CA PRO A 27 -40.96 1.06 20.59
C PRO A 27 -41.11 -0.18 19.67
N ASP A 28 -41.73 -1.22 20.24
CA ASP A 28 -42.16 -2.49 19.64
C ASP A 28 -42.96 -2.37 18.31
N SER A 29 -42.66 -3.27 17.36
CA SER A 29 -43.70 -4.02 16.61
C SER A 29 -43.15 -5.29 15.92
N ALA A 30 -42.86 -6.36 16.67
CA ALA A 30 -42.42 -7.63 16.09
C ALA A 30 -43.56 -8.35 15.33
N ILE A 31 -43.37 -8.61 14.03
CA ILE A 31 -44.27 -9.46 13.24
C ILE A 31 -44.13 -10.92 13.71
N LYS A 32 -45.26 -11.59 13.95
CA LYS A 32 -45.26 -12.99 14.38
C LYS A 32 -44.95 -13.95 13.23
N MET A 33 -44.10 -14.95 13.49
CA MET A 33 -43.67 -15.96 12.50
C MET A 33 -44.82 -16.75 11.86
N GLU A 34 -45.98 -16.83 12.51
CA GLU A 34 -47.15 -17.61 12.08
C GLU A 34 -47.84 -17.11 10.79
N ASN A 35 -47.39 -15.99 10.21
CA ASN A 35 -47.98 -15.36 9.02
C ASN A 35 -47.02 -15.23 7.80
N LEU A 36 -45.86 -15.91 7.79
CA LEU A 36 -44.94 -15.92 6.64
C LEU A 36 -45.17 -17.16 5.74
N SER A 37 -45.54 -16.93 4.48
CA SER A 37 -45.61 -17.96 3.44
C SER A 37 -44.37 -17.91 2.54
N VAL A 38 -43.71 -19.05 2.30
CA VAL A 38 -42.46 -19.13 1.53
C VAL A 38 -42.63 -20.04 0.31
N SER A 39 -41.82 -19.83 -0.73
CA SER A 39 -41.90 -20.53 -2.02
C SER A 39 -41.80 -22.05 -1.89
N SER A 40 -42.46 -22.79 -2.80
CA SER A 40 -42.26 -24.25 -2.95
C SER A 40 -40.88 -24.64 -3.53
N SER A 41 -40.08 -23.66 -3.95
CA SER A 41 -38.63 -23.82 -4.24
C SER A 41 -37.72 -23.40 -3.07
N PHE A 42 -38.26 -22.76 -2.03
CA PHE A 42 -37.51 -22.43 -0.82
C PHE A 42 -37.53 -23.63 0.13
N ASP A 43 -36.46 -24.42 0.08
CA ASP A 43 -36.32 -25.56 0.97
C ASP A 43 -35.80 -25.13 2.36
N TRP A 44 -36.75 -24.84 3.24
CA TRP A 44 -36.52 -24.63 4.67
C TRP A 44 -36.00 -25.90 5.38
N GLU A 45 -36.01 -27.08 4.75
CA GLU A 45 -35.33 -28.28 5.26
C GLU A 45 -33.82 -28.24 5.03
N THR A 46 -33.28 -27.50 4.03
CA THR A 46 -31.84 -27.44 3.73
C THR A 46 -31.09 -26.16 4.07
N THR A 47 -31.74 -25.06 4.52
CA THR A 47 -31.04 -23.86 5.07
C THR A 47 -31.47 -23.52 6.50
N HIS A 48 -30.62 -22.82 7.25
CA HIS A 48 -30.97 -22.23 8.54
C HIS A 48 -30.23 -20.92 8.81
N ASN A 49 -30.83 -20.06 9.62
CA ASN A 49 -30.22 -18.81 10.06
C ASN A 49 -29.34 -19.07 11.29
N VAL A 50 -28.10 -18.57 11.24
CA VAL A 50 -27.09 -18.69 12.29
C VAL A 50 -26.61 -17.29 12.69
N GLU A 51 -26.85 -16.92 13.94
CA GLU A 51 -26.36 -15.69 14.55
C GLU A 51 -24.99 -15.93 15.20
N PHE A 52 -23.94 -15.44 14.56
CA PHE A 52 -22.59 -15.45 15.12
C PHE A 52 -22.42 -14.24 16.04
N ILE A 53 -22.15 -14.49 17.32
CA ILE A 53 -21.89 -13.47 18.33
C ILE A 53 -20.38 -13.51 18.59
N ILE A 54 -19.63 -12.69 17.87
CA ILE A 54 -18.16 -12.72 17.89
C ILE A 54 -17.64 -11.65 18.84
N THR A 55 -16.73 -12.04 19.71
CA THR A 55 -16.09 -11.15 20.68
C THR A 55 -14.59 -11.34 20.61
N ALA A 56 -13.83 -10.26 20.50
CA ALA A 56 -12.38 -10.30 20.51
C ALA A 56 -11.78 -9.42 21.62
N ASP A 57 -10.56 -9.75 22.00
CA ASP A 57 -9.72 -9.11 23.01
C ASP A 57 -8.90 -7.90 22.50
N GLU A 58 -9.05 -7.56 21.22
CA GLU A 58 -8.54 -6.37 20.56
C GLU A 58 -9.28 -6.19 19.22
N SER A 59 -9.04 -5.10 18.50
CA SER A 59 -9.63 -4.87 17.18
C SER A 59 -8.93 -5.75 16.12
N LYS A 60 -9.67 -6.66 15.47
CA LYS A 60 -9.14 -7.58 14.44
C LYS A 60 -10.14 -7.82 13.31
N MET A 61 -9.65 -8.18 12.11
CA MET A 61 -10.51 -8.63 11.01
C MET A 61 -11.33 -9.83 11.48
N VAL A 62 -12.62 -9.91 11.14
CA VAL A 62 -13.48 -11.07 11.43
C VAL A 62 -13.96 -11.68 10.13
N ARG A 63 -13.53 -12.92 9.87
CA ARG A 63 -13.79 -13.67 8.64
C ARG A 63 -14.45 -15.02 8.98
N ILE A 64 -15.57 -15.30 8.35
CA ILE A 64 -16.29 -16.59 8.45
C ILE A 64 -16.23 -17.26 7.08
N VAL A 65 -15.62 -18.44 7.00
CA VAL A 65 -15.46 -19.20 5.74
C VAL A 65 -15.84 -20.67 5.93
N SER A 66 -16.02 -21.41 4.84
CA SER A 66 -16.23 -22.86 4.87
C SER A 66 -15.07 -23.60 5.54
N GLU A 67 -15.31 -24.82 6.05
CA GLU A 67 -14.28 -25.67 6.71
C GLU A 67 -13.00 -25.87 5.86
N ASN A 68 -13.10 -25.76 4.54
CA ASN A 68 -11.98 -25.86 3.60
C ASN A 68 -11.42 -24.51 3.10
N GLY A 69 -11.85 -23.38 3.69
CA GLY A 69 -11.39 -22.02 3.38
C GLY A 69 -11.87 -21.42 2.04
N LYS A 70 -12.61 -22.18 1.22
CA LYS A 70 -12.89 -21.80 -0.19
C LYS A 70 -14.09 -20.87 -0.40
N ILE A 71 -15.09 -20.91 0.48
CA ILE A 71 -16.29 -20.06 0.39
C ILE A 71 -16.26 -19.08 1.55
N VAL A 72 -16.27 -17.78 1.25
CA VAL A 72 -16.41 -16.74 2.26
C VAL A 72 -17.89 -16.50 2.52
N TYR A 73 -18.32 -16.71 3.77
CA TYR A 73 -19.70 -16.41 4.21
C TYR A 73 -19.81 -15.03 4.86
N HIS A 74 -18.72 -14.54 5.47
CA HIS A 74 -18.62 -13.17 5.98
C HIS A 74 -17.17 -12.70 5.99
N GLN A 75 -16.94 -11.40 5.76
CA GLN A 75 -15.69 -10.73 6.07
C GLN A 75 -15.97 -9.28 6.47
N GLY A 76 -15.38 -8.83 7.57
CA GLY A 76 -15.46 -7.45 8.04
C GLY A 76 -14.44 -7.19 9.16
N PHE A 77 -14.60 -6.12 9.93
CA PHE A 77 -13.62 -5.71 10.94
C PHE A 77 -14.29 -5.38 12.27
N TYR A 78 -13.74 -5.92 13.36
CA TYR A 78 -14.16 -5.60 14.73
C TYR A 78 -13.29 -4.46 15.25
N SER A 79 -13.89 -3.32 15.59
CA SER A 79 -13.17 -2.06 15.83
C SER A 79 -13.24 -1.51 17.26
N THR A 80 -14.04 -2.09 18.16
CA THR A 80 -14.25 -1.54 19.51
C THR A 80 -14.51 -2.62 20.57
N MET A 81 -13.77 -2.59 21.68
CA MET A 81 -14.28 -3.13 22.95
C MET A 81 -15.41 -2.23 23.50
N PRO A 82 -16.39 -2.77 24.26
CA PRO A 82 -16.60 -4.18 24.62
C PRO A 82 -17.84 -4.80 23.96
N ALA A 83 -18.40 -4.18 22.91
CA ALA A 83 -19.67 -4.59 22.30
C ALA A 83 -19.45 -5.69 21.24
N PRO A 84 -20.16 -6.83 21.28
CA PRO A 84 -19.92 -7.96 20.39
C PRO A 84 -20.24 -7.66 18.91
N TYR A 85 -19.46 -8.26 18.01
CA TYR A 85 -19.69 -8.27 16.57
C TYR A 85 -20.74 -9.33 16.22
N ASN A 86 -21.99 -8.90 16.12
CA ASN A 86 -23.12 -9.77 15.83
C ASN A 86 -23.39 -9.83 14.33
N ILE A 87 -23.34 -11.03 13.75
CA ILE A 87 -23.57 -11.29 12.32
C ILE A 87 -24.69 -12.32 12.18
N LYS A 88 -25.65 -12.11 11.28
CA LYS A 88 -26.68 -13.11 10.94
C LYS A 88 -26.44 -13.62 9.52
N LEU A 89 -26.14 -14.91 9.42
CA LEU A 89 -25.90 -15.59 8.14
C LEU A 89 -26.99 -16.63 7.89
N ASN A 90 -27.48 -16.72 6.65
CA ASN A 90 -28.23 -17.87 6.19
C ASN A 90 -27.24 -18.89 5.65
N LEU A 91 -27.18 -20.08 6.25
CA LEU A 91 -26.24 -21.14 5.88
C LEU A 91 -27.01 -22.42 5.49
N PRO A 92 -26.53 -23.21 4.52
CA PRO A 92 -27.07 -24.54 4.26
C PRO A 92 -26.86 -25.45 5.48
N LYS A 93 -27.86 -26.23 5.91
CA LYS A 93 -27.77 -27.13 7.10
C LYS A 93 -26.74 -28.25 6.95
N ILE A 94 -26.22 -28.50 5.75
CA ILE A 94 -25.07 -29.37 5.51
C ILE A 94 -23.75 -28.74 5.98
N VAL A 95 -23.69 -27.40 6.05
CA VAL A 95 -22.60 -26.63 6.68
C VAL A 95 -22.77 -26.70 8.20
N THR A 96 -22.34 -27.82 8.78
CA THR A 96 -22.33 -28.03 10.24
C THR A 96 -21.11 -27.41 10.92
N LYS A 97 -20.16 -26.87 10.14
CA LYS A 97 -18.89 -26.29 10.58
C LYS A 97 -18.49 -25.12 9.70
N VAL A 98 -17.89 -24.09 10.30
CA VAL A 98 -17.22 -22.97 9.61
C VAL A 98 -15.90 -22.65 10.28
N MET A 99 -14.95 -22.05 9.55
CA MET A 99 -13.77 -21.44 10.15
C MET A 99 -14.12 -19.98 10.48
N VAL A 100 -13.87 -19.56 11.72
CA VAL A 100 -14.02 -18.17 12.18
C VAL A 100 -12.66 -17.71 12.68
N ASN A 101 -11.97 -16.86 11.91
CA ASN A 101 -10.56 -16.49 12.15
C ASN A 101 -9.69 -17.72 12.49
N ASP A 102 -9.59 -18.65 11.53
CA ASP A 102 -8.81 -19.90 11.63
C ASP A 102 -9.23 -20.88 12.76
N ARG A 103 -10.24 -20.53 13.55
CA ARG A 103 -10.89 -21.42 14.52
C ARG A 103 -12.04 -22.19 13.87
N LEU A 104 -11.85 -23.48 13.66
CA LEU A 104 -12.94 -24.40 13.30
C LEU A 104 -14.02 -24.36 14.38
N THR A 105 -15.24 -24.01 13.99
CA THR A 105 -16.36 -23.68 14.86
C THR A 105 -17.58 -24.51 14.45
N ASP A 106 -18.07 -25.34 15.39
CA ASP A 106 -19.23 -26.20 15.19
C ASP A 106 -20.54 -25.39 15.29
N ILE A 107 -21.36 -25.45 14.24
CA ILE A 107 -22.70 -24.83 14.21
C ILE A 107 -23.68 -25.78 14.92
N THR A 108 -23.61 -25.78 16.24
CA THR A 108 -24.43 -26.64 17.12
C THR A 108 -25.81 -26.07 17.44
N SER A 109 -26.06 -24.80 17.11
CA SER A 109 -27.35 -24.14 17.29
C SER A 109 -27.50 -22.94 16.34
N ASN A 110 -28.69 -22.33 16.27
CA ASN A 110 -28.94 -21.12 15.48
C ASN A 110 -28.27 -19.85 16.07
N THR A 111 -27.61 -19.94 17.22
CA THR A 111 -26.71 -18.91 17.75
C THR A 111 -25.37 -19.54 18.11
N VAL A 112 -24.27 -18.93 17.65
CA VAL A 112 -22.90 -19.43 17.79
C VAL A 112 -22.03 -18.30 18.35
N SER A 113 -21.76 -18.34 19.66
CA SER A 113 -20.87 -17.37 20.30
C SER A 113 -19.41 -17.80 20.12
N VAL A 114 -18.61 -16.96 19.44
CA VAL A 114 -17.17 -17.19 19.25
C VAL A 114 -16.40 -16.13 20.00
N GLN A 115 -15.78 -16.51 21.11
CA GLN A 115 -14.84 -15.64 21.81
C GLN A 115 -13.42 -15.93 21.31
N LEU A 116 -12.86 -14.95 20.61
CA LEU A 116 -11.46 -14.88 20.20
C LEU A 116 -10.70 -14.28 21.39
N ILE A 117 -9.95 -15.11 22.12
CA ILE A 117 -9.04 -14.67 23.19
C ILE A 117 -7.69 -15.32 22.98
N ASP A 118 -6.63 -14.53 22.93
CA ASP A 118 -5.25 -14.98 22.93
C ASP A 118 -4.71 -15.15 24.37
N SER A 119 -5.45 -15.90 25.21
CA SER A 119 -4.96 -16.26 26.55
C SER A 119 -5.51 -17.56 27.17
N GLN A 120 -4.75 -18.65 27.06
CA GLN A 120 -4.53 -19.62 28.16
C GLN A 120 -3.12 -20.21 28.05
N GLN A 121 -2.16 -19.63 28.78
CA GLN A 121 -0.78 -20.14 28.80
C GLN A 121 -0.68 -21.53 29.45
N LYS A 122 0.00 -22.46 28.77
CA LYS A 122 0.75 -23.54 29.45
C LYS A 122 1.87 -24.17 28.60
N ASN A 123 3.07 -23.63 28.80
CA ASN A 123 4.36 -24.35 28.72
C ASN A 123 4.78 -24.99 27.38
N SER A 124 4.75 -24.25 26.28
CA SER A 124 5.79 -24.37 25.24
C SER A 124 5.91 -23.09 24.41
N ARG A 125 7.12 -22.49 24.45
CA ARG A 125 7.71 -21.44 23.59
C ARG A 125 6.78 -20.51 22.78
N PHE A 126 6.99 -19.21 23.00
CA PHE A 126 6.59 -18.14 22.09
C PHE A 126 6.96 -18.49 20.64
N PHE A 127 6.04 -18.17 19.73
CA PHE A 127 6.36 -17.85 18.34
C PHE A 127 5.75 -16.47 18.08
N GLU A 128 6.60 -15.52 17.72
CA GLU A 128 6.16 -14.27 17.08
C GLU A 128 5.71 -14.62 15.66
N LEU A 129 4.72 -13.91 15.12
CA LEU A 129 4.38 -14.00 13.69
C LEU A 129 5.41 -13.19 12.90
N THR A 130 6.61 -13.73 12.76
CA THR A 130 7.61 -13.25 11.81
C THR A 130 7.17 -13.60 10.38
N ASN A 131 7.23 -12.65 9.45
CA ASN A 131 7.09 -12.95 8.02
C ASN A 131 8.32 -13.70 7.48
N VAL A 132 9.40 -13.78 8.27
CA VAL A 132 10.51 -14.72 8.10
C VAL A 132 10.02 -16.18 8.18
N PRO A 133 10.17 -17.00 7.11
CA PRO A 133 9.92 -18.44 7.17
C PRO A 133 10.89 -19.17 8.12
N GLU A 134 10.54 -20.36 8.62
CA GLU A 134 11.50 -21.14 9.42
C GLU A 134 12.76 -21.56 8.60
N PRO A 135 13.97 -21.42 9.15
CA PRO A 135 15.19 -21.88 8.50
C PRO A 135 15.29 -23.42 8.52
N VAL A 136 15.89 -23.98 7.48
CA VAL A 136 16.16 -25.43 7.35
C VAL A 136 17.32 -25.87 8.24
N VAL A 137 18.25 -24.97 8.54
CA VAL A 137 19.35 -25.09 9.52
C VAL A 137 19.69 -23.71 10.07
N TYR A 138 20.10 -23.66 11.33
CA TYR A 138 20.39 -22.40 12.01
C TYR A 138 21.52 -22.55 13.04
N TRP A 139 22.75 -22.21 12.66
CA TRP A 139 23.88 -22.16 13.57
C TRP A 139 23.96 -20.79 14.23
N LYS A 140 23.53 -20.72 15.50
CA LYS A 140 23.62 -19.49 16.31
C LYS A 140 25.05 -19.10 16.70
N LEU A 141 26.02 -19.99 16.50
CA LEU A 141 27.46 -19.78 16.76
C LEU A 141 27.77 -19.21 18.15
N ASN A 142 26.88 -19.50 19.10
CA ASN A 142 26.77 -18.86 20.41
C ASN A 142 27.53 -19.62 21.52
N GLU A 143 28.27 -20.66 21.14
CA GLU A 143 29.10 -21.44 22.03
C GLU A 143 30.21 -20.59 22.67
N SER A 144 30.70 -21.02 23.84
CA SER A 144 31.76 -20.32 24.59
C SER A 144 33.05 -21.14 24.71
N GLN A 145 33.02 -22.43 24.32
CA GLN A 145 34.14 -23.36 24.40
C GLN A 145 33.89 -24.59 23.53
N GLY A 146 34.94 -25.33 23.20
CA GLY A 146 34.86 -26.57 22.43
C GLY A 146 34.86 -26.35 20.90
N ASN A 147 34.64 -27.44 20.18
CA ASN A 147 34.80 -27.53 18.72
C ASN A 147 33.54 -28.03 18.00
N ILE A 148 32.37 -27.91 18.64
CA ILE A 148 31.06 -28.14 18.02
C ILE A 148 30.40 -26.77 17.85
N ALA A 149 29.77 -26.54 16.70
CA ALA A 149 28.88 -25.43 16.43
C ALA A 149 27.48 -26.03 16.26
N SER A 150 26.56 -25.76 17.18
CA SER A 150 25.28 -26.45 17.23
C SER A 150 24.22 -25.81 16.33
N ASP A 151 23.46 -26.67 15.67
CA ASP A 151 22.28 -26.35 14.87
C ASP A 151 21.05 -26.22 15.79
N ALA A 152 20.47 -25.03 15.87
CA ALA A 152 19.28 -24.77 16.66
C ALA A 152 18.04 -25.53 16.17
N MET A 153 18.03 -26.01 14.92
CA MET A 153 16.98 -26.90 14.37
C MET A 153 17.21 -28.38 14.75
N GLY A 154 18.34 -28.70 15.38
CA GLY A 154 18.57 -29.96 16.11
C GLY A 154 18.95 -31.17 15.26
N LEU A 155 19.47 -30.99 14.03
CA LEU A 155 19.79 -32.09 13.13
C LEU A 155 21.22 -32.07 12.55
N LEU A 156 21.85 -30.89 12.41
CA LEU A 156 23.02 -30.72 11.52
C LEU A 156 24.20 -30.00 12.19
N GLU A 157 24.68 -30.58 13.29
CA GLU A 157 25.85 -30.14 14.06
C GLU A 157 27.12 -30.00 13.21
N GLY A 158 27.84 -28.89 13.39
CA GLY A 158 29.11 -28.61 12.73
C GLY A 158 30.33 -28.90 13.61
N THR A 159 31.43 -29.37 13.02
CA THR A 159 32.74 -29.48 13.70
C THR A 159 33.63 -28.29 13.33
N ALA A 160 33.97 -27.47 14.30
CA ALA A 160 34.83 -26.30 14.14
C ALA A 160 36.33 -26.63 14.27
N THR A 161 37.18 -25.88 13.57
CA THR A 161 38.65 -25.98 13.59
C THR A 161 39.25 -24.62 13.23
N GLY A 162 40.41 -24.25 13.79
CA GLY A 162 41.08 -22.98 13.48
C GLY A 162 40.32 -21.74 13.98
N HIS A 163 39.53 -21.91 15.05
CA HIS A 163 38.55 -20.94 15.52
C HIS A 163 38.78 -20.52 16.98
N ARG A 164 38.15 -19.41 17.36
CA ARG A 164 37.86 -19.06 18.76
C ARG A 164 36.43 -18.56 18.90
N TRP A 165 35.86 -18.69 20.10
CA TRP A 165 34.58 -18.07 20.45
C TRP A 165 34.82 -16.70 21.06
N VAL A 166 34.02 -15.71 20.66
CA VAL A 166 34.16 -14.28 21.01
C VAL A 166 32.78 -13.64 21.18
N ALA A 167 32.69 -12.39 21.65
CA ALA A 167 31.43 -11.64 21.63
C ALA A 167 30.93 -11.43 20.18
N GLY A 168 29.65 -11.70 19.94
CA GLY A 168 29.02 -11.68 18.62
C GLY A 168 28.30 -10.36 18.29
N ILE A 169 27.34 -10.44 17.37
CA ILE A 169 26.26 -9.44 17.25
C ILE A 169 25.12 -9.80 18.23
N ASN A 170 24.87 -11.09 18.47
CA ASN A 170 23.86 -11.57 19.41
C ASN A 170 24.44 -12.63 20.36
N GLY A 171 25.10 -12.20 21.44
CA GLY A 171 25.72 -13.11 22.41
C GLY A 171 27.17 -13.45 22.06
N ASN A 172 27.46 -14.69 21.70
CA ASN A 172 28.79 -15.09 21.18
C ASN A 172 28.74 -15.35 19.66
N ALA A 173 29.89 -15.20 19.00
CA ALA A 173 30.14 -15.53 17.61
C ALA A 173 31.40 -16.40 17.48
N ILE A 174 31.58 -17.01 16.30
CA ILE A 174 32.82 -17.68 15.93
C ILE A 174 33.77 -16.72 15.22
N GLU A 175 35.07 -16.76 15.54
CA GLU A 175 36.13 -16.08 14.81
C GLU A 175 37.09 -17.08 14.17
N PHE A 176 37.44 -16.84 12.90
CA PHE A 176 38.34 -17.66 12.11
C PHE A 176 39.72 -17.01 11.91
N ASP A 177 40.77 -17.81 11.96
CA ASP A 177 42.18 -17.38 11.93
C ASP A 177 42.73 -16.92 10.55
N GLY A 178 41.97 -17.09 9.44
CA GLY A 178 42.44 -16.83 8.08
C GLY A 178 43.42 -17.86 7.50
N VAL A 179 43.67 -18.98 8.19
CA VAL A 179 44.72 -19.97 7.83
C VAL A 179 44.23 -21.42 7.90
N THR A 180 43.44 -21.78 8.92
CA THR A 180 42.85 -23.11 9.14
C THR A 180 41.36 -23.08 9.50
N GLY A 181 40.84 -21.89 9.83
CA GLY A 181 39.49 -21.60 10.30
C GLY A 181 38.38 -22.10 9.40
N HIS A 182 37.58 -23.05 9.89
CA HIS A 182 36.32 -23.46 9.27
C HIS A 182 35.41 -24.22 10.24
N VAL A 183 34.11 -24.27 9.93
CA VAL A 183 33.18 -25.28 10.47
C VAL A 183 32.82 -26.24 9.34
N ARG A 184 32.92 -27.55 9.62
CA ARG A 184 32.54 -28.61 8.70
C ARG A 184 31.22 -29.25 9.13
N ILE A 185 30.24 -29.25 8.23
CA ILE A 185 28.93 -29.90 8.42
C ILE A 185 28.82 -31.07 7.43
N ASN A 186 28.28 -32.20 7.87
CA ASN A 186 28.06 -33.37 7.01
C ASN A 186 26.88 -33.16 6.05
N ASN A 187 26.92 -33.77 4.86
CA ASN A 187 25.85 -33.63 3.87
C ASN A 187 24.49 -34.15 4.38
N SER A 188 23.41 -33.52 3.92
CA SER A 188 22.03 -33.92 4.21
C SER A 188 21.12 -33.66 3.01
N GLY A 189 20.01 -34.40 2.94
CA GLY A 189 18.92 -34.11 2.00
C GLY A 189 18.33 -32.71 2.19
N ALA A 190 18.40 -32.17 3.40
CA ALA A 190 18.00 -30.79 3.75
C ALA A 190 18.68 -29.72 2.87
N PHE A 191 19.92 -29.96 2.41
CA PHE A 191 20.66 -29.03 1.55
C PHE A 191 20.33 -29.18 0.05
N ASN A 192 19.33 -30.01 -0.27
CA ASN A 192 18.84 -30.30 -1.61
C ASN A 192 17.31 -30.10 -1.68
N PRO A 193 16.82 -28.84 -1.55
CA PRO A 193 15.40 -28.52 -1.65
C PRO A 193 14.83 -28.88 -3.02
N VAL A 194 13.57 -29.36 -3.03
CA VAL A 194 12.91 -29.97 -4.20
C VAL A 194 12.37 -28.92 -5.19
N ASN A 195 12.17 -27.68 -4.72
CA ASN A 195 11.57 -26.59 -5.51
C ASN A 195 12.64 -25.65 -6.12
N ASP A 196 13.93 -26.02 -6.02
CA ASP A 196 15.09 -25.28 -6.51
C ASP A 196 15.30 -23.84 -6.00
N GLN A 197 14.45 -23.38 -5.08
CA GLN A 197 14.64 -22.17 -4.30
C GLN A 197 15.64 -22.37 -3.16
N ILE A 198 16.35 -21.30 -2.77
CA ILE A 198 17.22 -21.29 -1.60
C ILE A 198 17.48 -19.85 -1.14
N SER A 199 17.65 -19.65 0.18
CA SER A 199 18.25 -18.43 0.71
C SER A 199 19.29 -18.70 1.79
N PHE A 200 20.20 -17.75 1.99
CA PHE A 200 21.24 -17.76 3.01
C PHE A 200 21.20 -16.42 3.73
N ALA A 201 21.26 -16.41 5.05
CA ALA A 201 21.45 -15.20 5.85
C ALA A 201 22.56 -15.46 6.88
N PHE A 202 23.41 -14.46 7.13
CA PHE A 202 24.40 -14.49 8.20
C PHE A 202 24.97 -13.10 8.46
N TRP A 203 25.42 -12.88 9.69
CA TRP A 203 26.24 -11.73 10.05
C TRP A 203 27.73 -12.06 9.89
N PHE A 204 28.51 -11.11 9.40
CA PHE A 204 29.97 -11.22 9.31
C PHE A 204 30.65 -9.92 9.70
N LYS A 205 31.91 -10.02 10.14
CA LYS A 205 32.76 -8.87 10.49
C LYS A 205 34.20 -9.14 10.11
N LEU A 206 34.83 -8.20 9.41
CA LEU A 206 36.21 -8.35 8.94
C LEU A 206 37.21 -8.02 10.06
N ASN A 207 38.24 -8.86 10.23
CA ASN A 207 39.39 -8.50 11.09
C ASN A 207 40.29 -7.43 10.43
N THR A 208 40.24 -7.27 9.10
CA THR A 208 41.00 -6.25 8.36
C THR A 208 40.31 -5.91 7.03
N VAL A 209 40.15 -4.62 6.72
CA VAL A 209 39.61 -4.17 5.42
C VAL A 209 40.45 -4.75 4.26
N GLY A 210 39.79 -5.33 3.26
CA GLY A 210 40.46 -5.93 2.10
C GLY A 210 40.97 -7.36 2.30
N SER A 211 40.62 -8.04 3.40
CA SER A 211 40.81 -9.49 3.51
C SER A 211 39.84 -10.25 2.58
N SER A 212 40.35 -11.19 1.79
CA SER A 212 39.51 -12.16 1.06
C SER A 212 39.23 -13.40 1.90
N GLY A 213 38.07 -14.03 1.69
CA GLY A 213 37.71 -15.29 2.35
C GLY A 213 36.36 -15.84 1.89
N THR A 214 36.02 -17.06 2.31
CA THR A 214 34.77 -17.74 1.95
C THR A 214 33.90 -17.87 3.19
N PHE A 215 32.68 -17.33 3.14
CA PHE A 215 31.73 -17.39 4.27
C PHE A 215 31.05 -18.75 4.32
N LEU A 216 30.51 -19.20 3.18
CA LEU A 216 29.76 -20.45 3.07
C LEU A 216 30.04 -21.11 1.71
N PHE A 217 30.30 -22.41 1.72
CA PHE A 217 30.58 -23.20 0.53
C PHE A 217 29.92 -24.57 0.57
N HIS A 218 29.23 -24.92 -0.51
CA HIS A 218 28.78 -26.28 -0.79
C HIS A 218 29.23 -26.67 -2.19
N ASN A 219 30.19 -27.61 -2.25
CA ASN A 219 30.86 -27.97 -3.51
C ASN A 219 29.85 -28.33 -4.61
N THR A 220 30.17 -27.94 -5.85
CA THR A 220 29.32 -28.03 -7.05
C THR A 220 27.92 -27.39 -6.97
N LYS A 221 27.54 -26.70 -5.89
CA LYS A 221 26.19 -26.13 -5.71
C LYS A 221 26.14 -24.62 -5.46
N TYR A 222 26.87 -24.09 -4.46
CA TYR A 222 26.93 -22.64 -4.18
C TYR A 222 28.19 -22.20 -3.45
N ILE A 223 28.50 -20.90 -3.53
CA ILE A 223 29.56 -20.25 -2.76
C ILE A 223 29.18 -18.79 -2.44
N LEU A 224 29.43 -18.38 -1.19
CA LEU A 224 29.35 -17.00 -0.72
C LEU A 224 30.72 -16.60 -0.16
N LYS A 225 31.29 -15.49 -0.66
CA LYS A 225 32.69 -15.10 -0.38
C LYS A 225 32.92 -13.59 -0.53
N ILE A 226 34.08 -13.12 -0.07
CA ILE A 226 34.58 -11.75 -0.25
C ILE A 226 35.96 -11.75 -0.94
N ASP A 227 36.22 -10.79 -1.83
CA ASP A 227 37.50 -10.63 -2.54
C ASP A 227 38.43 -9.58 -1.89
N PRO A 228 39.72 -9.47 -2.29
CA PRO A 228 40.65 -8.48 -1.71
C PRO A 228 40.33 -7.02 -2.07
N GLN A 229 39.28 -6.76 -2.85
CA GLN A 229 38.76 -5.42 -3.10
C GLN A 229 37.61 -5.10 -2.13
N GLY A 230 37.12 -6.07 -1.35
CA GLY A 230 35.99 -5.93 -0.45
C GLY A 230 34.64 -6.22 -1.11
N ARG A 231 34.59 -6.77 -2.34
CA ARG A 231 33.32 -7.11 -2.99
C ARG A 231 32.83 -8.46 -2.48
N LEU A 232 31.59 -8.51 -2.01
CA LEU A 232 30.90 -9.76 -1.76
C LEU A 232 30.57 -10.43 -3.11
N THR A 233 30.53 -11.75 -3.12
CA THR A 233 30.07 -12.56 -4.25
C THR A 233 29.11 -13.61 -3.73
N PHE A 234 27.88 -13.60 -4.21
CA PHE A 234 26.97 -14.74 -4.13
C PHE A 234 26.99 -15.46 -5.48
N ALA A 235 27.20 -16.78 -5.48
CA ALA A 235 27.24 -17.56 -6.71
C ALA A 235 26.58 -18.94 -6.62
N LEU A 236 25.83 -19.29 -7.67
CA LEU A 236 25.08 -20.55 -7.81
C LEU A 236 25.60 -21.38 -8.99
N TYR A 237 25.57 -22.70 -8.85
CA TYR A 237 25.92 -23.65 -9.91
C TYR A 237 24.65 -24.35 -10.43
N ILE A 238 24.26 -24.02 -11.67
CA ILE A 238 23.02 -24.46 -12.34
C ILE A 238 23.42 -25.19 -13.64
N PRO A 239 22.88 -26.40 -13.96
CA PRO A 239 23.36 -27.23 -15.09
C PRO A 239 23.32 -26.54 -16.46
N THR A 240 22.41 -25.59 -16.65
CA THR A 240 22.23 -24.80 -17.88
C THR A 240 23.43 -23.89 -18.19
N TYR A 241 24.26 -23.59 -17.19
CA TYR A 241 25.41 -22.70 -17.29
C TYR A 241 26.71 -23.47 -17.04
N LYS A 242 27.76 -23.14 -17.80
CA LYS A 242 29.08 -23.82 -17.71
C LYS A 242 29.90 -23.42 -16.48
N ASP A 243 29.56 -22.28 -15.88
CA ASP A 243 30.28 -21.64 -14.78
C ASP A 243 29.27 -21.09 -13.76
N ALA A 244 29.74 -20.79 -12.55
CA ALA A 244 28.89 -20.26 -11.49
C ALA A 244 28.31 -18.88 -11.85
N VAL A 245 27.01 -18.70 -11.64
CA VAL A 245 26.30 -17.46 -11.93
C VAL A 245 26.45 -16.53 -10.73
N MET A 246 27.10 -15.37 -10.93
CA MET A 246 27.50 -14.45 -9.86
C MET A 246 26.68 -13.15 -9.80
N ALA A 247 26.46 -12.67 -8.58
CA ALA A 247 26.07 -11.31 -8.22
C ALA A 247 27.14 -10.68 -7.29
N TYR A 248 27.32 -9.36 -7.32
CA TYR A 248 28.36 -8.62 -6.58
C TYR A 248 27.77 -7.43 -5.82
N SER A 249 28.34 -7.10 -4.66
CA SER A 249 27.99 -5.89 -3.90
C SER A 249 28.87 -4.69 -4.25
N ASP A 250 28.50 -3.51 -3.72
CA ASP A 250 29.47 -2.46 -3.41
C ASP A 250 30.57 -2.99 -2.45
N ARG A 251 31.65 -2.22 -2.29
CA ARG A 251 32.82 -2.65 -1.54
C ARG A 251 32.57 -2.49 -0.04
N ILE A 252 32.88 -3.52 0.76
CA ILE A 252 33.05 -3.38 2.21
C ILE A 252 34.29 -2.52 2.48
N LEU A 253 34.14 -1.45 3.25
CA LEU A 253 35.16 -0.42 3.49
C LEU A 253 35.57 -0.26 4.96
N ASP A 254 35.06 -1.11 5.87
CA ASP A 254 35.43 -1.08 7.29
C ASP A 254 35.51 -2.49 7.92
N THR A 255 35.39 -2.55 9.25
CA THR A 255 35.50 -3.74 10.09
C THR A 255 34.32 -3.84 11.07
N ASP A 256 33.13 -3.37 10.68
CA ASP A 256 31.91 -3.48 11.48
C ASP A 256 31.20 -4.82 11.22
N TRP A 257 30.12 -5.07 11.97
CA TRP A 257 29.19 -6.16 11.67
C TRP A 257 28.29 -5.77 10.48
N HIS A 258 28.22 -6.64 9.49
CA HIS A 258 27.37 -6.54 8.31
C HIS A 258 26.49 -7.78 8.17
N HIS A 259 25.28 -7.62 7.65
CA HIS A 259 24.36 -8.71 7.38
C HIS A 259 24.30 -9.01 5.87
N MET A 260 24.68 -10.22 5.46
CA MET A 260 24.65 -10.64 4.07
C MET A 260 23.50 -11.62 3.83
N ILE A 261 22.62 -11.33 2.87
CA ILE A 261 21.58 -12.26 2.44
C ILE A 261 21.69 -12.54 0.93
N GLY A 262 21.71 -13.81 0.55
CA GLY A 262 21.56 -14.24 -0.85
C GLY A 262 20.27 -15.03 -1.03
N THR A 263 19.44 -14.69 -2.01
CA THR A 263 18.16 -15.40 -2.28
C THR A 263 18.07 -15.86 -3.73
N TYR A 264 17.34 -16.95 -3.96
CA TYR A 264 17.05 -17.50 -5.29
C TYR A 264 15.66 -18.13 -5.33
N ASP A 265 14.83 -17.69 -6.28
CA ASP A 265 13.42 -18.13 -6.44
C ASP A 265 13.20 -19.16 -7.57
N GLY A 266 14.26 -19.55 -8.28
CA GLY A 266 14.23 -20.41 -9.46
C GLY A 266 14.33 -19.67 -10.82
N ASN A 267 14.21 -18.34 -10.82
CA ASN A 267 14.22 -17.44 -11.99
C ASN A 267 15.13 -16.21 -11.83
N VAL A 268 15.37 -15.76 -10.60
CA VAL A 268 16.16 -14.57 -10.24
C VAL A 268 16.98 -14.87 -8.99
N MET A 269 18.28 -14.56 -9.04
CA MET A 269 19.12 -14.52 -7.85
C MET A 269 19.32 -13.06 -7.39
N LYS A 270 19.21 -12.80 -6.09
CA LYS A 270 19.45 -11.49 -5.48
C LYS A 270 20.51 -11.59 -4.38
N LEU A 271 21.25 -10.49 -4.17
CA LEU A 271 22.23 -10.30 -3.10
C LEU A 271 21.92 -8.99 -2.38
N TYR A 272 21.70 -9.08 -1.07
CA TYR A 272 21.44 -7.97 -0.17
C TYR A 272 22.58 -7.82 0.84
N LEU A 273 22.77 -6.58 1.30
CA LEU A 273 23.70 -6.19 2.36
C LEU A 273 22.99 -5.19 3.25
N ASP A 274 22.97 -5.44 4.57
CA ASP A 274 22.38 -4.55 5.57
C ASP A 274 20.93 -4.14 5.22
N GLY A 275 20.12 -5.14 4.81
CA GLY A 275 18.75 -5.01 4.31
C GLY A 275 18.63 -4.62 2.83
N GLN A 276 19.57 -3.84 2.28
CA GLN A 276 19.44 -3.24 0.95
C GLN A 276 19.85 -4.17 -0.20
N LEU A 277 19.12 -4.12 -1.32
CA LEU A 277 19.40 -4.90 -2.53
C LEU A 277 20.63 -4.36 -3.27
N MET A 278 21.74 -5.10 -3.22
CA MET A 278 23.01 -4.69 -3.84
C MET A 278 23.13 -5.16 -5.29
N ALA A 279 22.60 -6.33 -5.62
CA ALA A 279 22.57 -6.84 -7.00
C ALA A 279 21.45 -7.87 -7.21
N SER A 280 20.90 -7.86 -8.42
CA SER A 280 19.92 -8.82 -8.92
C SER A 280 20.36 -9.37 -10.27
N LYS A 281 20.02 -10.62 -10.57
CA LYS A 281 20.31 -11.25 -11.86
C LYS A 281 19.28 -12.31 -12.20
N ILE A 282 18.63 -12.12 -13.35
CA ILE A 282 17.73 -13.12 -13.95
C ILE A 282 18.59 -14.33 -14.39
N VAL A 283 18.23 -15.49 -13.88
CA VAL A 283 18.85 -16.79 -14.14
C VAL A 283 17.84 -17.88 -13.79
N SER A 284 17.46 -18.71 -14.75
CA SER A 284 16.44 -19.75 -14.53
C SER A 284 17.02 -21.16 -14.63
N GLY A 285 16.64 -22.03 -13.70
CA GLY A 285 16.95 -23.46 -13.75
C GLY A 285 17.31 -24.08 -12.40
N ASN A 286 17.28 -25.40 -12.36
CA ASN A 286 17.47 -26.20 -11.15
C ASN A 286 18.89 -26.05 -10.57
N LEU A 287 19.03 -26.10 -9.26
CA LEU A 287 20.34 -26.11 -8.60
C LEU A 287 20.99 -27.48 -8.75
N ASN A 288 22.30 -27.52 -9.00
CA ASN A 288 23.04 -28.78 -9.00
C ASN A 288 22.85 -29.53 -7.67
N PRO A 289 22.53 -30.83 -7.67
CA PRO A 289 22.59 -31.63 -6.46
C PRO A 289 24.05 -31.74 -5.98
N SER A 290 24.25 -31.88 -4.67
CA SER A 290 25.58 -32.17 -4.13
C SER A 290 25.53 -33.14 -2.96
N ASN A 291 26.62 -33.91 -2.86
CA ASN A 291 26.89 -34.92 -1.84
C ASN A 291 28.09 -34.53 -0.95
N ALA A 292 28.56 -33.29 -1.06
CA ALA A 292 29.72 -32.78 -0.34
C ALA A 292 29.33 -32.27 1.07
N PRO A 293 30.28 -32.15 2.00
CA PRO A 293 30.05 -31.36 3.21
C PRO A 293 29.73 -29.90 2.86
N ILE A 294 29.00 -29.22 3.74
CA ILE A 294 29.00 -27.76 3.81
C ILE A 294 30.19 -27.31 4.65
N LEU A 295 30.81 -26.21 4.23
CA LEU A 295 31.90 -25.56 4.93
C LEU A 295 31.52 -24.09 5.20
N ILE A 296 31.59 -23.68 6.47
CA ILE A 296 31.54 -22.27 6.88
C ILE A 296 32.99 -21.80 7.09
N GLY A 297 33.34 -20.60 6.65
CA GLY A 297 34.66 -20.00 6.86
C GLY A 297 35.78 -20.42 5.89
N ASN A 298 35.58 -21.41 5.00
CA ASN A 298 36.58 -21.73 3.95
C ASN A 298 36.00 -22.38 2.68
N GLN A 299 36.88 -22.60 1.69
CA GLN A 299 36.61 -23.40 0.49
C GLN A 299 37.53 -24.65 0.45
N ASN A 300 37.14 -25.72 1.15
CA ASN A 300 37.89 -26.98 1.32
C ASN A 300 39.25 -26.82 2.02
N THR A 301 40.26 -26.33 1.30
CA THR A 301 41.66 -26.16 1.76
C THR A 301 42.27 -24.84 1.26
N ILE A 302 41.44 -23.94 0.73
CA ILE A 302 41.81 -22.61 0.24
C ILE A 302 40.77 -21.58 0.70
N ASN A 303 41.08 -20.29 0.50
CA ASN A 303 40.16 -19.16 0.69
C ASN A 303 39.50 -19.12 2.09
N PHE A 304 40.30 -19.40 3.13
CA PHE A 304 39.93 -19.26 4.54
C PHE A 304 39.55 -17.80 4.85
N PHE A 305 38.53 -17.61 5.68
CA PHE A 305 38.06 -16.30 6.15
C PHE A 305 38.83 -15.84 7.40
N ASN A 306 39.07 -14.53 7.50
CA ASN A 306 39.74 -13.88 8.64
C ASN A 306 38.81 -12.83 9.22
N GLY A 307 38.08 -13.21 10.26
CA GLY A 307 36.99 -12.40 10.79
C GLY A 307 35.99 -13.24 11.58
N GLN A 308 34.92 -12.56 12.02
CA GLN A 308 33.88 -13.12 12.87
C GLN A 308 32.63 -13.42 12.03
N MET A 309 31.89 -14.47 12.39
CA MET A 309 30.59 -14.83 11.80
C MET A 309 29.59 -15.21 12.89
N ASP A 310 28.33 -14.83 12.69
CA ASP A 310 27.25 -15.03 13.65
C ASP A 310 25.91 -15.32 12.93
N GLU A 311 24.97 -15.94 13.65
CA GLU A 311 23.59 -16.24 13.21
C GLU A 311 23.47 -16.82 11.78
N VAL A 312 24.19 -17.90 11.45
CA VAL A 312 24.23 -18.48 10.09
C VAL A 312 22.99 -19.35 9.82
N GLN A 313 22.20 -18.96 8.83
CA GLN A 313 20.91 -19.56 8.48
C GLN A 313 20.85 -19.97 7.00
N ILE A 314 20.13 -21.06 6.69
CA ILE A 314 19.80 -21.47 5.32
C ILE A 314 18.32 -21.81 5.22
N TYR A 315 17.65 -21.31 4.19
CA TYR A 315 16.20 -21.46 3.96
C TYR A 315 15.94 -22.27 2.68
N GLY A 316 14.86 -23.07 2.68
CA GLY A 316 14.43 -23.87 1.53
C GLY A 316 13.59 -23.11 0.48
N SER A 317 13.50 -21.79 0.62
CA SER A 317 12.69 -20.86 -0.17
C SER A 317 13.47 -19.58 -0.48
N ALA A 318 12.97 -18.77 -1.40
CA ALA A 318 13.37 -17.36 -1.51
C ALA A 318 12.78 -16.54 -0.35
N LEU A 319 13.59 -15.76 0.36
CA LEU A 319 13.11 -14.76 1.30
C LEU A 319 12.53 -13.55 0.55
N THR A 320 11.42 -13.01 1.06
CA THR A 320 10.83 -11.74 0.61
C THR A 320 11.62 -10.55 1.16
N GLU A 321 11.43 -9.37 0.57
CA GLU A 321 12.13 -8.15 1.03
C GLU A 321 11.66 -7.71 2.43
N VAL A 322 10.40 -7.99 2.80
CA VAL A 322 9.89 -7.87 4.18
C VAL A 322 10.65 -8.80 5.13
N ALA A 323 10.75 -10.10 4.82
CA ALA A 323 11.48 -11.08 5.66
C ALA A 323 12.99 -10.76 5.77
N ILE A 324 13.58 -10.15 4.75
CA ILE A 324 14.97 -9.67 4.74
C ILE A 324 15.15 -8.51 5.71
N ASN A 325 14.25 -7.53 5.68
CA ASN A 325 14.27 -6.40 6.61
C ASN A 325 13.99 -6.85 8.05
N GLU A 326 13.04 -7.77 8.27
CA GLU A 326 12.78 -8.35 9.59
C GLU A 326 14.00 -9.10 10.16
N LEU A 327 14.66 -9.95 9.38
CA LEU A 327 15.89 -10.63 9.81
C LEU A 327 17.01 -9.65 10.19
N TYR A 328 17.17 -8.59 9.40
CA TYR A 328 18.16 -7.55 9.67
C TYR A 328 17.84 -6.79 10.96
N MET A 329 16.59 -6.36 11.16
CA MET A 329 16.20 -5.51 12.30
C MET A 329 16.01 -6.31 13.61
N SER A 330 15.64 -7.59 13.55
CA SER A 330 15.44 -8.45 14.73
C SER A 330 16.74 -8.98 15.36
N SER A 331 17.86 -8.94 14.63
CA SER A 331 19.17 -9.47 15.05
C SER A 331 19.89 -8.58 16.08
N GLN A 332 19.27 -8.35 17.24
CA GLN A 332 19.74 -7.45 18.32
C GLN A 332 20.28 -6.10 17.81
N ASN A 333 19.43 -5.33 17.14
CA ASN A 333 19.69 -3.90 16.99
C ASN A 333 19.74 -3.24 18.39
N PRO A 334 20.84 -2.55 18.79
CA PRO A 334 20.76 -1.57 19.86
C PRO A 334 19.78 -0.44 19.48
N GLY A 335 19.48 0.47 20.41
CA GLY A 335 18.66 1.64 20.08
C GLY A 335 19.28 2.50 18.97
N SER A 336 18.57 3.55 18.54
CA SER A 336 18.96 4.56 17.53
C SER A 336 20.24 5.37 17.84
N GLY A 337 21.09 4.92 18.75
CA GLY A 337 22.17 5.70 19.36
C GLY A 337 21.70 6.68 20.45
N GLU A 338 20.40 6.71 20.76
CA GLU A 338 19.74 7.77 21.53
C GLU A 338 20.31 8.00 22.94
N GLU A 339 20.90 6.98 23.58
CA GLU A 339 21.63 7.13 24.86
C GLU A 339 22.78 8.16 24.79
N ASN A 340 23.28 8.47 23.59
CA ASN A 340 24.37 9.41 23.31
C ASN A 340 23.94 10.58 22.41
N LEU A 341 22.64 10.79 22.19
CA LEU A 341 22.11 11.89 21.38
C LEU A 341 22.28 13.24 22.11
N ILE A 342 23.07 14.14 21.53
CA ILE A 342 23.40 15.46 22.10
C ILE A 342 22.30 16.48 21.81
N SER A 343 21.80 16.47 20.56
CA SER A 343 20.73 17.35 20.08
C SER A 343 20.00 16.76 18.89
N TYR A 344 18.72 17.08 18.80
CA TYR A 344 17.83 16.65 17.72
C TYR A 344 16.86 17.79 17.36
N TRP A 345 16.98 18.31 16.14
CA TRP A 345 16.03 19.26 15.57
C TRP A 345 15.17 18.53 14.54
N SER A 346 13.96 18.13 14.97
CA SER A 346 12.98 17.45 14.13
C SER A 346 12.29 18.36 13.12
N LEU A 347 12.46 19.69 13.23
CA LEU A 347 11.89 20.72 12.34
C LEU A 347 10.36 20.61 12.11
N ASN A 348 9.68 19.97 13.06
CA ASN A 348 8.27 19.67 13.05
C ASN A 348 7.39 20.75 13.72
N GLU A 349 7.95 21.92 14.02
CA GLU A 349 7.20 23.04 14.61
C GLU A 349 6.18 23.65 13.65
N ASN A 350 6.42 23.57 12.33
CA ASN A 350 5.58 24.07 11.23
C ASN A 350 5.24 25.58 11.26
N GLN A 351 5.67 26.33 12.28
CA GLN A 351 5.46 27.76 12.45
C GLN A 351 6.45 28.39 13.44
N GLY A 352 6.63 29.71 13.35
CA GLY A 352 7.51 30.47 14.24
C GLY A 352 8.96 30.57 13.74
N LEU A 353 9.85 31.02 14.63
CA LEU A 353 11.25 31.37 14.33
C LEU A 353 12.27 30.63 15.23
N ILE A 354 11.84 29.54 15.88
CA ILE A 354 12.68 28.70 16.73
C ILE A 354 12.58 27.27 16.22
N ALA A 355 13.72 26.62 16.02
CA ALA A 355 13.83 25.17 15.89
C ALA A 355 14.23 24.63 17.27
N TYR A 356 13.37 23.84 17.90
CA TYR A 356 13.63 23.29 19.23
C TYR A 356 14.53 22.07 19.15
N ASP A 357 15.43 21.98 20.13
CA ASP A 357 16.23 20.81 20.40
C ASP A 357 15.39 19.85 21.27
N GLN A 358 14.84 18.80 20.64
CA GLN A 358 13.88 17.87 21.25
C GLN A 358 14.50 17.04 22.41
N THR A 359 15.82 16.94 22.48
CA THR A 359 16.53 16.16 23.52
C THR A 359 17.33 17.02 24.49
N GLY A 360 17.44 18.33 24.26
CA GLY A 360 18.42 19.17 24.95
C GLY A 360 17.97 20.62 25.17
N SER A 361 18.88 21.54 24.89
CA SER A 361 18.66 22.99 25.07
C SER A 361 19.31 23.84 23.99
N ASN A 362 19.85 23.20 22.94
CA ASN A 362 20.56 23.86 21.85
C ASN A 362 19.59 24.40 20.79
N ASN A 363 18.55 25.11 21.23
CA ASN A 363 17.51 25.66 20.37
C ASN A 363 18.11 26.61 19.32
N GLY A 364 17.73 26.41 18.07
CA GLY A 364 18.16 27.22 16.94
C GLY A 364 17.23 28.40 16.68
N THR A 365 17.79 29.57 16.36
CA THR A 365 17.02 30.72 15.85
C THR A 365 16.99 30.69 14.33
N ILE A 366 15.79 30.68 13.76
CA ILE A 366 15.56 30.58 12.31
C ILE A 366 15.58 31.98 11.69
N SER A 367 16.31 32.13 10.57
CA SER A 367 16.40 33.36 9.79
C SER A 367 16.16 33.06 8.32
N ASN A 368 15.15 33.68 7.71
CA ASN A 368 14.80 33.62 6.29
C ASN A 368 14.56 32.20 5.69
N ALA A 369 14.50 31.14 6.49
CA ALA A 369 13.96 29.84 6.06
C ALA A 369 12.44 29.82 6.26
N SER A 370 11.73 28.93 5.56
CA SER A 370 10.27 28.78 5.64
C SER A 370 9.86 27.33 5.85
N TRP A 371 8.87 27.11 6.71
CA TRP A 371 8.26 25.80 6.94
C TRP A 371 7.53 25.29 5.69
N VAL A 372 7.75 24.02 5.35
CA VAL A 372 7.09 23.28 4.27
C VAL A 372 6.95 21.81 4.70
N PRO A 373 6.17 20.95 4.01
CA PRO A 373 6.14 19.50 4.30
C PRO A 373 7.55 18.85 4.25
N GLY A 374 7.79 17.89 5.13
CA GLY A 374 9.11 17.28 5.36
C GLY A 374 9.38 15.98 4.60
N ILE A 375 10.35 15.20 5.11
CA ILE A 375 10.35 13.74 4.94
C ILE A 375 9.46 13.10 6.02
N SER A 376 9.37 13.74 7.20
CA SER A 376 8.44 13.38 8.27
C SER A 376 7.76 14.63 8.81
N GLY A 377 6.47 14.80 8.56
CA GLY A 377 5.69 15.97 8.99
C GLY A 377 6.09 17.28 8.29
N SER A 378 6.77 18.21 8.98
CA SER A 378 7.29 19.45 8.38
C SER A 378 8.82 19.56 8.46
N CYS A 379 9.41 20.33 7.54
CA CYS A 379 10.82 20.67 7.53
C CYS A 379 11.06 22.17 7.23
N LEU A 380 12.33 22.58 7.11
CA LEU A 380 12.71 23.93 6.68
C LEU A 380 13.22 23.96 5.24
N SER A 381 12.66 24.87 4.44
CA SER A 381 13.16 25.24 3.11
C SER A 381 14.08 26.47 3.16
N PHE A 382 15.20 26.40 2.46
CA PHE A 382 16.30 27.37 2.47
C PHE A 382 16.53 27.96 1.06
N ASN A 383 16.86 29.26 0.99
CA ASN A 383 16.83 30.06 -0.25
C ASN A 383 18.20 30.26 -0.96
N GLY A 384 19.27 29.63 -0.49
CA GLY A 384 20.61 29.70 -1.10
C GLY A 384 21.36 31.03 -0.93
N THR A 385 20.79 32.02 -0.24
CA THR A 385 21.36 33.39 -0.16
C THR A 385 21.50 33.94 1.25
N ASN A 386 20.55 33.66 2.16
CA ASN A 386 20.60 34.09 3.56
C ASN A 386 19.76 33.24 4.54
N SER A 387 19.03 32.22 4.07
CA SER A 387 18.31 31.28 4.94
C SER A 387 19.28 30.48 5.81
N HIS A 388 19.05 30.43 7.12
CA HIS A 388 19.81 29.58 8.03
C HIS A 388 19.06 29.37 9.36
N VAL A 389 19.51 28.39 10.13
CA VAL A 389 19.27 28.32 11.58
C VAL A 389 20.59 28.56 12.30
N ASN A 390 20.63 29.46 13.29
CA ASN A 390 21.80 29.70 14.13
C ASN A 390 21.58 29.10 15.53
N ILE A 391 22.48 28.22 15.95
CA ILE A 391 22.45 27.50 17.22
C ILE A 391 23.63 27.98 18.10
N PRO A 392 23.39 28.60 19.27
CA PRO A 392 24.46 29.07 20.15
C PRO A 392 25.47 27.99 20.54
N ASN A 393 26.76 28.35 20.67
CA ASN A 393 27.77 27.39 21.11
C ASN A 393 27.52 26.90 22.55
N HIS A 394 27.43 25.59 22.73
CA HIS A 394 27.27 24.92 24.02
C HIS A 394 28.33 23.82 24.21
N PRO A 395 28.79 23.51 25.44
CA PRO A 395 29.79 22.46 25.67
C PRO A 395 29.38 21.07 25.15
N SER A 396 28.10 20.71 25.19
CA SER A 396 27.64 19.41 24.66
C SER A 396 27.90 19.26 23.17
N LEU A 397 27.79 20.35 22.39
CA LEU A 397 28.09 20.40 20.95
C LEU A 397 29.59 20.38 20.63
N ASN A 398 30.46 20.08 21.59
CA ASN A 398 31.92 20.02 21.42
C ASN A 398 32.50 18.67 21.93
N PRO A 399 32.09 17.52 21.38
CA PRO A 399 32.66 16.23 21.76
C PRO A 399 34.12 16.12 21.28
N VAL A 400 34.92 15.29 21.98
CA VAL A 400 36.39 15.26 21.84
C VAL A 400 36.90 13.95 21.24
N THR A 401 36.35 12.80 21.63
CA THR A 401 36.81 11.48 21.20
C THR A 401 36.10 10.97 19.95
N SER A 402 34.80 11.26 19.85
CA SER A 402 33.89 10.65 18.90
C SER A 402 32.74 11.60 18.56
N ILE A 403 32.15 11.45 17.38
CA ILE A 403 30.95 12.20 16.98
C ILE A 403 30.19 11.44 15.90
N SER A 404 28.87 11.59 15.88
CA SER A 404 28.07 11.34 14.69
C SER A 404 27.18 12.54 14.38
N MET A 405 26.98 12.83 13.09
CA MET A 405 26.10 13.91 12.63
C MET A 405 25.29 13.41 11.45
N MET A 406 23.98 13.66 11.44
CA MET A 406 23.09 13.27 10.36
C MET A 406 22.01 14.32 10.09
N ALA A 407 21.46 14.30 8.88
CA ALA A 407 20.33 15.11 8.44
C ALA A 407 19.68 14.48 7.20
N TRP A 408 18.37 14.66 7.04
CA TRP A 408 17.71 14.52 5.75
C TRP A 408 17.84 15.81 4.96
N VAL A 409 18.06 15.70 3.65
CA VAL A 409 18.31 16.84 2.77
C VAL A 409 17.76 16.62 1.36
N LYS A 410 17.10 17.64 0.81
CA LYS A 410 16.61 17.68 -0.57
C LYS A 410 17.13 18.95 -1.24
N THR A 411 18.16 18.82 -2.07
CA THR A 411 18.79 19.98 -2.72
C THR A 411 18.11 20.33 -4.04
N THR A 412 17.85 21.61 -4.27
CA THR A 412 17.28 22.10 -5.53
C THR A 412 18.34 22.50 -6.56
N THR A 413 19.64 22.48 -6.19
CA THR A 413 20.72 22.94 -7.06
C THR A 413 22.09 22.37 -6.67
N ASN A 414 23.04 22.35 -7.60
CA ASN A 414 24.40 21.88 -7.34
C ASN A 414 25.36 23.07 -7.08
N LEU A 415 25.48 23.42 -5.80
CA LEU A 415 26.36 24.48 -5.27
C LEU A 415 27.25 23.95 -4.13
N THR A 416 28.25 24.74 -3.73
CA THR A 416 29.08 24.44 -2.56
C THR A 416 28.45 25.06 -1.31
N THR A 417 27.92 24.21 -0.43
CA THR A 417 27.03 24.61 0.68
C THR A 417 27.20 23.71 1.92
N LYS A 418 26.72 24.17 3.09
CA LYS A 418 26.68 23.41 4.34
C LYS A 418 25.25 23.14 4.80
N ILE A 419 25.02 21.91 5.25
CA ILE A 419 23.71 21.36 5.62
C ILE A 419 23.56 21.45 7.14
N VAL A 420 24.51 20.88 7.88
CA VAL A 420 24.67 21.09 9.33
C VAL A 420 26.16 21.22 9.65
N GLN A 421 26.53 22.23 10.42
CA GLN A 421 27.90 22.63 10.71
C GLN A 421 28.04 23.02 12.19
N LYS A 422 29.02 22.47 12.92
CA LYS A 422 29.49 23.01 14.21
C LYS A 422 30.78 23.79 13.97
N GLY A 423 30.71 25.12 14.03
CA GLY A 423 31.83 26.02 13.78
C GLY A 423 31.93 26.50 12.34
N ASP A 424 33.16 26.63 11.84
CA ASP A 424 33.53 27.21 10.53
C ASP A 424 34.61 26.30 9.91
N TRP A 425 35.65 26.86 9.28
CA TRP A 425 36.82 26.15 8.76
C TRP A 425 37.56 25.25 9.77
N ASP A 426 37.39 25.45 11.08
CA ASP A 426 37.92 24.60 12.17
C ASP A 426 36.87 23.68 12.80
N GLY A 427 35.71 23.54 12.14
CA GLY A 427 34.54 22.82 12.61
C GLY A 427 34.34 21.41 12.04
N HIS A 428 33.14 20.87 12.25
CA HIS A 428 32.70 19.56 11.80
C HIS A 428 31.32 19.69 11.15
N GLY A 429 31.00 18.88 10.13
CA GLY A 429 29.66 18.93 9.54
C GLY A 429 29.47 18.23 8.20
N LEU A 430 28.23 18.31 7.72
CA LEU A 430 27.74 17.80 6.44
C LEU A 430 27.54 18.93 5.42
N GLY A 431 27.72 18.64 4.15
CA GLY A 431 27.55 19.63 3.08
C GLY A 431 27.50 19.04 1.68
N GLN A 432 27.46 19.94 0.70
CA GLN A 432 27.45 19.65 -0.73
C GLN A 432 28.59 20.41 -1.40
N GLY A 433 29.26 19.79 -2.36
CA GLY A 433 30.28 20.40 -3.21
C GLY A 433 29.72 20.54 -4.62
N LYS A 434 29.96 21.69 -5.26
CA LYS A 434 29.43 22.01 -6.61
C LYS A 434 29.72 20.94 -7.68
N TRP A 435 30.81 20.18 -7.55
CA TRP A 435 31.24 19.17 -8.52
C TRP A 435 31.26 17.75 -7.94
N ASP A 436 31.47 17.61 -6.63
CA ASP A 436 31.77 16.33 -5.96
C ASP A 436 30.59 15.79 -5.12
N GLY A 437 29.45 16.48 -5.13
CA GLY A 437 28.22 16.09 -4.45
C GLY A 437 28.31 16.14 -2.93
N TRP A 438 27.62 15.22 -2.26
CA TRP A 438 27.56 15.18 -0.81
C TRP A 438 28.94 14.90 -0.18
N ASN A 439 29.22 15.59 0.93
CA ASN A 439 30.47 15.46 1.68
C ASN A 439 30.28 15.63 3.18
N ALA A 440 31.18 15.01 3.93
CA ALA A 440 31.36 15.16 5.36
C ALA A 440 32.77 15.65 5.66
N HIS A 441 32.95 16.40 6.75
CA HIS A 441 34.27 16.83 7.19
C HIS A 441 34.37 16.94 8.70
N ILE A 442 35.57 16.70 9.21
CA ILE A 442 35.97 16.91 10.60
C ILE A 442 37.33 17.60 10.66
N ARG A 443 37.65 18.14 11.84
CA ARG A 443 38.90 18.83 12.15
C ARG A 443 39.48 18.19 13.40
N THR A 444 40.76 17.84 13.39
CA THR A 444 41.46 17.26 14.54
C THR A 444 42.13 18.34 15.39
N ALA A 445 42.45 18.02 16.65
CA ALA A 445 42.97 18.97 17.64
C ALA A 445 44.32 19.61 17.24
N ASP A 446 45.13 18.88 16.47
CA ASP A 446 46.37 19.34 15.81
C ASP A 446 46.14 20.38 14.70
N ASN A 447 44.87 20.66 14.38
CA ASN A 447 44.37 21.54 13.32
C ASN A 447 44.52 20.97 11.90
N MET A 448 44.69 19.67 11.69
CA MET A 448 44.46 19.07 10.37
C MET A 448 42.96 19.05 10.02
N SER A 449 42.67 18.98 8.71
CA SER A 449 41.30 18.93 8.17
C SER A 449 41.13 17.67 7.35
N HIS A 450 40.03 16.96 7.55
CA HIS A 450 39.75 15.70 6.87
C HIS A 450 38.34 15.71 6.31
N SER A 451 38.17 15.25 5.07
CA SER A 451 36.90 15.25 4.35
C SER A 451 36.70 13.90 3.67
N LEU A 452 35.44 13.49 3.57
CA LEU A 452 34.97 12.34 2.81
C LEU A 452 33.90 12.83 1.84
N HIS A 453 33.87 12.24 0.64
CA HIS A 453 32.96 12.61 -0.44
C HIS A 453 32.14 11.37 -0.84
N TRP A 454 30.94 11.57 -1.37
CA TRP A 454 30.03 10.47 -1.73
C TRP A 454 30.58 9.52 -2.80
N LEU A 455 31.44 10.01 -3.70
CA LEU A 455 31.95 9.31 -4.90
C LEU A 455 30.88 8.91 -5.93
N GLY A 456 29.59 8.90 -5.58
CA GLY A 456 28.45 8.70 -6.51
C GLY A 456 28.20 9.83 -7.51
N GLY A 457 28.93 10.95 -7.40
CA GLY A 457 28.76 12.13 -8.25
C GLY A 457 27.86 13.19 -7.63
N LEU A 458 27.07 13.89 -8.45
CA LEU A 458 26.13 14.91 -7.99
C LEU A 458 24.77 14.26 -7.61
N PRO A 459 24.08 14.76 -6.57
CA PRO A 459 22.71 14.32 -6.27
C PRO A 459 21.75 14.66 -7.40
N VAL A 460 20.71 13.83 -7.53
CA VAL A 460 19.49 14.19 -8.25
C VAL A 460 18.83 15.33 -7.49
N ILE A 461 18.48 16.41 -8.19
CA ILE A 461 17.85 17.56 -7.56
C ILE A 461 16.38 17.26 -7.24
N ASN A 462 15.88 17.83 -6.15
CA ASN A 462 14.53 17.63 -5.60
C ASN A 462 14.24 16.25 -5.01
N GLU A 463 15.22 15.34 -4.96
CA GLU A 463 15.13 14.06 -4.25
C GLU A 463 15.62 14.17 -2.80
N TRP A 464 14.97 13.44 -1.88
CA TRP A 464 15.41 13.32 -0.48
C TRP A 464 16.60 12.36 -0.36
N TYR A 465 17.62 12.77 0.38
CA TYR A 465 18.77 11.95 0.78
C TYR A 465 18.98 12.02 2.30
N HIS A 466 19.28 10.89 2.93
CA HIS A 466 19.81 10.87 4.29
C HIS A 466 21.32 10.92 4.23
N LEU A 467 21.93 11.93 4.84
CA LEU A 467 23.38 12.01 4.99
C LEU A 467 23.76 11.76 6.44
N ALA A 468 24.75 10.91 6.67
CA ALA A 468 25.34 10.74 8.00
C ALA A 468 26.86 10.62 7.94
N MET A 469 27.54 11.00 9.02
CA MET A 469 28.95 10.69 9.24
C MET A 469 29.18 10.24 10.67
N THR A 470 30.19 9.39 10.87
CA THR A 470 30.60 8.90 12.19
C THR A 470 32.14 8.95 12.32
N TYR A 471 32.63 9.24 13.52
CA TYR A 471 34.06 9.23 13.87
C TYR A 471 34.26 8.65 15.26
N ASP A 472 35.12 7.64 15.40
CA ASP A 472 35.36 6.89 16.66
C ASP A 472 36.73 7.16 17.32
N GLY A 473 37.53 8.09 16.78
CA GLY A 473 38.91 8.34 17.21
C GLY A 473 39.97 7.49 16.47
N SER A 474 39.55 6.59 15.59
CA SER A 474 40.39 5.69 14.77
C SER A 474 39.96 5.56 13.31
N MET A 475 38.67 5.75 13.02
CA MET A 475 38.02 5.60 11.71
C MET A 475 37.03 6.75 11.51
N PHE A 476 37.11 7.41 10.35
CA PHE A 476 36.11 8.37 9.87
C PHE A 476 35.30 7.73 8.75
N LYS A 477 33.98 7.83 8.82
CA LYS A 477 33.03 7.19 7.90
C LYS A 477 31.98 8.18 7.41
N PHE A 478 31.52 8.01 6.17
CA PHE A 478 30.48 8.82 5.53
C PHE A 478 29.47 7.96 4.79
N TYR A 479 28.18 8.23 5.03
CA TYR A 479 27.04 7.41 4.65
C TYR A 479 26.03 8.24 3.84
N VAL A 480 25.37 7.60 2.87
CA VAL A 480 24.26 8.17 2.11
C VAL A 480 23.17 7.12 1.95
N ASN A 481 21.94 7.47 2.36
CA ASN A 481 20.75 6.62 2.40
C ASN A 481 20.99 5.31 3.18
N GLY A 482 21.45 5.46 4.43
CA GLY A 482 21.80 4.38 5.35
C GLY A 482 23.14 3.69 5.06
N GLN A 483 23.55 3.63 3.80
CA GLN A 483 24.72 2.87 3.34
C GLN A 483 26.05 3.62 3.52
N LEU A 484 27.08 2.92 3.97
CA LEU A 484 28.47 3.41 3.96
C LEU A 484 28.94 3.67 2.52
N ARG A 485 29.43 4.87 2.24
CA ARG A 485 29.91 5.28 0.90
C ARG A 485 31.39 5.63 0.84
N ASN A 486 31.98 6.03 1.96
CA ASN A 486 33.41 6.35 2.03
C ASN A 486 33.93 6.20 3.47
N SER A 487 35.18 5.77 3.64
CA SER A 487 35.83 5.60 4.94
C SER A 487 37.31 5.98 4.89
N LYS A 488 37.89 6.30 6.06
CA LYS A 488 39.31 6.58 6.21
C LYS A 488 39.78 6.30 7.63
N ALA A 489 40.81 5.45 7.77
CA ALA A 489 41.56 5.32 9.02
C ALA A 489 42.23 6.66 9.40
N LEU A 490 41.94 7.15 10.60
CA LEU A 490 42.30 8.48 11.08
C LEU A 490 42.30 8.51 12.61
N THR A 491 43.46 8.75 13.22
CA THR A 491 43.59 8.85 14.68
C THR A 491 43.76 10.29 15.16
N GLY A 492 43.15 10.63 16.30
CA GLY A 492 43.30 11.91 16.97
C GLY A 492 42.04 12.36 17.74
N GLU A 493 42.17 13.39 18.55
CA GLU A 493 41.03 14.09 19.17
C GLU A 493 40.39 15.08 18.18
N LEU A 494 39.09 15.30 18.30
CA LEU A 494 38.31 16.30 17.57
C LEU A 494 38.62 17.73 18.03
N LYS A 495 38.43 18.70 17.13
CA LYS A 495 38.69 20.12 17.39
C LYS A 495 37.53 20.82 18.10
N VAL A 496 37.64 20.94 19.41
CA VAL A 496 36.80 21.86 20.20
C VAL A 496 37.00 23.32 19.73
N ASN A 497 35.89 24.05 19.53
CA ASN A 497 35.91 25.46 19.14
C ASN A 497 34.73 26.25 19.75
N GLY A 498 34.93 27.53 20.04
CA GLY A 498 33.92 28.39 20.67
C GLY A 498 32.85 28.97 19.73
N ARG A 499 32.75 28.52 18.47
CA ARG A 499 31.79 29.04 17.49
C ARG A 499 30.46 28.30 17.55
N ASN A 500 29.40 29.00 17.15
CA ASN A 500 28.04 28.47 17.02
C ASN A 500 27.97 27.25 16.08
N ALA A 501 26.86 26.51 16.16
CA ALA A 501 26.45 25.61 15.11
C ALA A 501 25.43 26.31 14.18
N SER A 502 25.30 25.82 12.95
CA SER A 502 24.31 26.31 11.99
C SER A 502 23.76 25.20 11.09
N ILE A 503 22.47 25.31 10.77
CA ILE A 503 21.78 24.49 9.76
C ILE A 503 21.56 25.36 8.52
N GLY A 504 21.72 24.76 7.34
CA GLY A 504 21.58 25.42 6.03
C GLY A 504 22.62 26.50 5.71
N SER A 505 23.72 26.58 6.48
CA SER A 505 24.80 27.55 6.25
C SER A 505 26.08 27.18 6.99
N ASP A 506 27.17 27.84 6.61
CA ASP A 506 28.46 27.82 7.30
C ASP A 506 28.59 29.07 8.19
N ASN A 507 28.61 28.86 9.51
CA ASN A 507 28.66 29.89 10.55
C ASN A 507 27.64 31.05 10.32
N ALA A 508 26.41 30.73 9.90
CA ALA A 508 25.31 31.68 9.64
C ALA A 508 25.60 32.81 8.62
N ALA A 509 26.72 32.75 7.89
CA ALA A 509 27.25 33.90 7.13
C ALA A 509 27.64 33.61 5.68
N GLN A 510 27.91 32.35 5.32
CA GLN A 510 28.33 31.96 3.97
C GLN A 510 27.85 30.54 3.61
N LYS A 511 28.04 30.15 2.34
CA LYS A 511 27.77 28.77 1.83
C LYS A 511 26.36 28.28 2.19
N PHE A 512 25.36 29.14 1.98
CA PHE A 512 23.96 28.89 2.29
C PHE A 512 23.38 27.74 1.46
N PHE A 513 22.41 27.00 2.01
CA PHE A 513 21.75 25.87 1.38
C PHE A 513 20.53 26.28 0.55
N THR A 514 20.22 25.54 -0.53
CA THR A 514 19.06 25.80 -1.40
C THR A 514 18.25 24.53 -1.55
N GLY A 515 16.99 24.55 -1.09
CA GLY A 515 16.17 23.35 -0.91
C GLY A 515 15.88 23.07 0.57
N GLU A 516 15.46 21.85 0.87
CA GLU A 516 14.94 21.47 2.18
C GLU A 516 15.94 20.68 3.04
N ILE A 517 15.88 20.87 4.36
CA ILE A 517 16.62 20.10 5.36
C ILE A 517 15.65 19.71 6.48
N ASP A 518 15.75 18.46 6.92
CA ASP A 518 14.89 17.84 7.92
C ASP A 518 15.70 16.95 8.88
N GLU A 519 15.09 16.53 10.00
CA GLU A 519 15.59 15.45 10.87
C GLU A 519 17.08 15.54 11.25
N VAL A 520 17.51 16.69 11.78
CA VAL A 520 18.95 16.96 12.04
C VAL A 520 19.35 16.47 13.43
N LYS A 521 20.28 15.51 13.51
CA LYS A 521 20.74 14.89 14.78
C LYS A 521 22.25 14.94 14.95
N ILE A 522 22.72 15.11 16.19
CA ILE A 522 24.15 15.08 16.57
C ILE A 522 24.33 14.17 17.79
N PHE A 523 25.24 13.21 17.72
CA PHE A 523 25.54 12.23 18.77
C PHE A 523 26.98 12.35 19.27
N GLY A 524 27.22 12.06 20.55
CA GLY A 524 28.55 12.02 21.15
C GLY A 524 29.33 10.72 20.90
N SER A 525 28.63 9.67 20.48
CA SER A 525 29.20 8.39 20.03
C SER A 525 29.50 8.39 18.53
N ALA A 526 30.34 7.46 18.10
CA ALA A 526 30.30 6.97 16.73
C ALA A 526 29.18 5.92 16.65
N LEU A 527 28.23 6.10 15.73
CA LEU A 527 27.20 5.12 15.46
C LEU A 527 27.72 4.00 14.55
N SER A 528 27.25 2.79 14.79
CA SER A 528 27.46 1.61 13.94
C SER A 528 26.63 1.68 12.64
N GLN A 529 26.95 0.82 11.68
CA GLN A 529 26.16 0.67 10.45
C GLN A 529 24.66 0.38 10.73
N THR A 530 24.35 -0.44 11.74
CA THR A 530 22.96 -0.75 12.11
C THR A 530 22.23 0.45 12.74
N GLU A 531 22.90 1.21 13.61
CA GLU A 531 22.33 2.45 14.18
C GLU A 531 22.07 3.53 13.11
N ILE A 532 22.94 3.63 12.10
CA ILE A 532 22.77 4.54 10.95
C ILE A 532 21.63 4.08 10.04
N GLN A 533 21.53 2.78 9.74
CA GLN A 533 20.46 2.22 8.92
C GLN A 533 19.11 2.26 9.67
N SER A 534 19.10 2.09 10.99
CA SER A 534 17.92 2.25 11.85
C SER A 534 17.44 3.70 11.88
N ASN A 535 18.33 4.69 12.06
CA ASN A 535 17.94 6.11 11.95
C ASN A 535 17.39 6.44 10.56
N TYR A 536 18.02 5.93 9.49
CA TYR A 536 17.53 6.09 8.11
C TYR A 536 16.11 5.52 7.96
N SER A 537 15.87 4.27 8.32
CA SER A 537 14.56 3.63 8.12
C SER A 537 13.46 4.21 9.02
N THR A 538 13.78 4.64 10.24
CA THR A 538 12.79 5.23 11.19
C THR A 538 12.45 6.69 10.93
N THR A 539 13.12 7.36 9.98
CA THR A 539 12.87 8.77 9.63
C THR A 539 12.70 9.02 8.13
N GLY A 540 13.07 8.04 7.29
CA GLY A 540 13.00 8.09 5.83
C GLY A 540 11.75 7.50 5.21
N GLN A 541 11.01 6.72 5.98
CA GLN A 541 9.61 6.47 5.70
C GLN A 541 8.80 7.40 6.61
N SER A 542 8.11 8.37 6.01
CA SER A 542 6.71 8.60 6.39
C SER A 542 6.04 7.24 6.49
N ASN A 543 5.26 6.94 7.54
CA ASN A 543 4.62 5.63 7.69
C ASN A 543 4.07 5.17 6.33
N ASP A 544 4.55 4.03 5.86
CA ASP A 544 4.37 3.46 4.51
C ASP A 544 4.40 1.96 4.78
N GLN A 545 3.27 1.47 5.30
CA GLN A 545 3.20 0.21 6.02
C GLN A 545 3.32 -1.01 5.10
N ASP A 546 3.11 -0.85 3.79
CA ASP A 546 3.26 -1.92 2.79
C ASP A 546 4.43 -1.73 1.79
N GLY A 547 5.02 -0.53 1.69
CA GLY A 547 6.18 -0.25 0.85
C GLY A 547 5.87 0.06 -0.61
N ASP A 548 4.64 0.44 -0.96
CA ASP A 548 4.27 0.91 -2.32
C ASP A 548 4.95 2.24 -2.68
N GLY A 549 5.33 3.05 -1.67
CA GLY A 549 6.03 4.33 -1.82
C GLY A 549 5.14 5.57 -1.65
N VAL A 550 3.90 5.39 -1.18
CA VAL A 550 3.01 6.45 -0.69
C VAL A 550 2.95 6.37 0.85
N ALA A 551 2.68 7.50 1.51
CA ALA A 551 2.53 7.54 2.96
C ALA A 551 1.11 7.13 3.39
N ASP A 552 0.99 6.38 4.49
CA ASP A 552 -0.26 5.92 5.13
C ASP A 552 -1.35 7.01 5.32
N GLN A 553 -0.92 8.27 5.43
CA GLN A 553 -1.79 9.44 5.62
C GLN A 553 -2.36 10.00 4.29
N ASP A 554 -1.68 9.70 3.18
CA ASP A 554 -1.92 10.17 1.81
C ASP A 554 -2.37 9.00 0.89
N ASP A 555 -2.51 7.79 1.46
CA ASP A 555 -2.90 6.53 0.84
C ASP A 555 -4.31 6.09 1.29
N ASP A 556 -5.16 5.67 0.34
CA ASP A 556 -6.48 5.10 0.59
C ASP A 556 -6.46 3.61 0.99
N PHE A 557 -5.32 2.92 0.81
CA PHE A 557 -5.11 1.48 0.94
C PHE A 557 -3.76 1.11 1.61
N PRO A 558 -3.36 1.68 2.76
CA PRO A 558 -1.99 1.64 3.31
C PRO A 558 -1.51 0.28 3.86
N ASN A 559 -2.06 -0.83 3.37
CA ASN A 559 -1.80 -2.22 3.77
C ASN A 559 -1.94 -3.17 2.54
N ASP A 560 -1.95 -2.65 1.31
CA ASP A 560 -2.16 -3.38 0.05
C ASP A 560 -1.36 -2.72 -1.11
N PRO A 561 -0.06 -3.08 -1.31
CA PRO A 561 0.88 -2.35 -2.16
C PRO A 561 0.65 -2.54 -3.68
N ALA A 562 -0.54 -3.02 -4.05
CA ALA A 562 -1.09 -3.01 -5.39
C ALA A 562 -2.09 -1.84 -5.61
N ARG A 563 -2.35 -1.02 -4.60
CA ARG A 563 -3.35 0.06 -4.58
C ARG A 563 -2.83 1.22 -3.72
N ALA A 564 -3.18 2.46 -4.09
CA ALA A 564 -2.80 3.66 -3.33
C ALA A 564 -3.89 4.75 -3.34
N PHE A 565 -4.61 4.94 -4.45
CA PHE A 565 -5.52 6.07 -4.63
C PHE A 565 -6.90 5.68 -5.14
N ILE A 566 -7.95 6.28 -4.57
CA ILE A 566 -9.34 6.18 -4.99
C ILE A 566 -9.76 7.40 -5.81
N ASN A 567 -10.15 7.13 -7.06
CA ASN A 567 -10.77 8.10 -7.96
C ASN A 567 -12.25 7.75 -8.17
N TYR A 568 -13.11 8.74 -8.43
CA TYR A 568 -14.55 8.52 -8.61
C TYR A 568 -15.07 9.12 -9.93
N PHE A 569 -15.98 8.39 -10.59
CA PHE A 569 -16.77 8.89 -11.72
C PHE A 569 -18.26 8.49 -11.59
N PRO A 570 -19.20 9.44 -11.47
CA PRO A 570 -19.00 10.88 -11.28
C PRO A 570 -18.20 11.22 -10.01
N ALA A 571 -17.50 12.36 -10.03
CA ALA A 571 -16.65 12.77 -8.91
C ALA A 571 -17.45 13.00 -7.62
N GLU A 572 -18.61 13.67 -7.74
CA GLU A 572 -19.55 13.91 -6.65
C GLU A 572 -20.83 13.07 -6.86
N GLY A 573 -21.27 12.36 -5.81
CA GLY A 573 -22.51 11.59 -5.82
C GLY A 573 -22.57 10.44 -6.83
N TYR A 574 -23.79 10.01 -7.14
CA TYR A 574 -24.12 9.08 -8.23
C TYR A 574 -24.65 9.86 -9.42
N GLY A 575 -24.36 9.40 -10.63
CA GLY A 575 -25.11 9.79 -11.84
C GLY A 575 -26.38 8.95 -11.97
N SER A 576 -27.26 9.30 -12.90
CA SER A 576 -28.46 8.53 -13.22
C SER A 576 -28.53 8.19 -14.69
N LEU A 577 -28.99 6.97 -14.95
CA LEU A 577 -29.45 6.50 -16.25
C LEU A 577 -30.96 6.28 -16.19
N ALA A 578 -31.65 6.63 -17.27
CA ALA A 578 -33.06 6.36 -17.44
C ALA A 578 -33.32 5.95 -18.90
N PHE A 579 -34.18 4.95 -19.10
CA PHE A 579 -34.39 4.29 -20.39
C PHE A 579 -35.88 4.21 -20.78
N GLU A 580 -36.10 3.89 -22.06
CA GLU A 580 -37.36 3.55 -22.69
C GLU A 580 -37.23 2.16 -23.34
N ASP A 581 -38.15 1.23 -23.09
CA ASP A 581 -38.06 -0.17 -23.56
C ASP A 581 -38.91 -0.47 -24.81
N LEU A 582 -39.95 0.33 -25.07
CA LEU A 582 -40.87 0.12 -26.20
C LEU A 582 -40.24 0.42 -27.57
N TRP A 583 -38.99 0.89 -27.59
CA TRP A 583 -38.16 1.08 -28.78
C TRP A 583 -38.29 -0.10 -29.77
N PRO A 584 -38.46 0.13 -31.07
CA PRO A 584 -38.42 1.43 -31.77
C PRO A 584 -39.74 2.22 -31.77
N ASN A 585 -40.71 1.88 -30.92
CA ASN A 585 -41.98 2.60 -30.78
C ASN A 585 -41.99 3.50 -29.53
N LYS A 586 -42.72 4.62 -29.59
CA LYS A 586 -42.62 5.70 -28.59
C LYS A 586 -43.20 5.39 -27.20
N GLY A 587 -44.06 4.38 -27.06
CA GLY A 587 -44.74 4.12 -25.79
C GLY A 587 -45.51 5.33 -25.24
N ASP A 588 -45.54 5.45 -23.92
CA ASP A 588 -46.02 6.59 -23.15
C ASP A 588 -44.90 7.53 -22.66
N TYR A 589 -43.64 7.23 -22.98
CA TYR A 589 -42.52 8.17 -23.07
C TYR A 589 -42.18 8.98 -21.81
N ASP A 590 -42.10 8.29 -20.67
CA ASP A 590 -41.93 8.89 -19.35
C ASP A 590 -40.51 8.72 -18.74
N PHE A 591 -39.64 7.90 -19.33
CA PHE A 591 -38.31 7.53 -18.81
C PHE A 591 -38.31 7.00 -17.37
N ASN A 592 -39.16 6.01 -17.06
CA ASN A 592 -39.00 5.20 -15.87
C ASN A 592 -38.95 3.67 -16.10
N ASP A 593 -39.07 3.18 -17.34
CA ASP A 593 -39.01 1.74 -17.71
C ASP A 593 -37.86 0.99 -17.01
N LEU A 594 -36.68 1.60 -17.00
CA LEU A 594 -35.60 1.27 -16.07
C LEU A 594 -34.86 2.55 -15.65
N VAL A 595 -34.68 2.74 -14.34
CA VAL A 595 -33.88 3.83 -13.75
C VAL A 595 -32.75 3.23 -12.90
N VAL A 596 -31.50 3.54 -13.26
CA VAL A 596 -30.28 3.05 -12.57
C VAL A 596 -29.41 4.23 -12.18
N ASP A 597 -29.16 4.43 -10.89
CA ASP A 597 -28.11 5.34 -10.43
C ASP A 597 -26.76 4.63 -10.47
N TYR A 598 -25.72 5.28 -10.96
CA TYR A 598 -24.41 4.65 -11.19
C TYR A 598 -23.24 5.44 -10.57
N ARG A 599 -22.22 4.73 -10.09
CA ARG A 599 -20.95 5.31 -9.66
C ARG A 599 -19.80 4.32 -9.83
N PHE A 600 -18.75 4.74 -10.52
CA PHE A 600 -17.50 4.00 -10.64
C PHE A 600 -16.49 4.49 -9.60
N LYS A 601 -15.90 3.56 -8.84
CA LYS A 601 -14.69 3.75 -8.04
C LYS A 601 -13.51 3.16 -8.81
N ILE A 602 -12.55 4.00 -9.20
CA ILE A 602 -11.37 3.64 -9.97
C ILE A 602 -10.18 3.65 -9.01
N VAL A 603 -9.48 2.52 -8.90
CA VAL A 603 -8.35 2.34 -7.98
C VAL A 603 -7.05 2.34 -8.78
N THR A 604 -6.03 3.04 -8.27
CA THR A 604 -4.68 3.02 -8.84
C THR A 604 -3.60 2.82 -7.77
N ASN A 605 -2.49 2.17 -8.10
CA ASN A 605 -1.26 2.12 -7.26
C ASN A 605 -0.45 3.43 -7.29
N ALA A 606 0.64 3.54 -6.50
CA ALA A 606 1.56 4.70 -6.48
C ALA A 606 1.93 5.22 -7.88
N ARG A 607 2.17 4.28 -8.80
CA ARG A 607 2.60 4.56 -10.18
C ARG A 607 1.45 5.05 -11.07
N ASN A 608 0.30 5.38 -10.46
CA ASN A 608 -0.92 5.86 -11.08
C ASN A 608 -1.47 4.89 -12.15
N LYS A 609 -1.20 3.58 -11.97
CA LYS A 609 -1.70 2.51 -12.84
C LYS A 609 -2.97 1.91 -12.27
N VAL A 610 -3.96 1.68 -13.13
CA VAL A 610 -5.28 1.16 -12.73
C VAL A 610 -5.17 -0.28 -12.27
N SER A 611 -5.57 -0.52 -11.03
CA SER A 611 -5.60 -1.84 -10.37
C SER A 611 -7.01 -2.42 -10.43
N ASP A 612 -8.04 -1.59 -10.21
CA ASP A 612 -9.44 -2.00 -10.23
C ASP A 612 -10.34 -0.89 -10.77
N VAL A 613 -11.46 -1.27 -11.38
CA VAL A 613 -12.63 -0.41 -11.55
C VAL A 613 -13.86 -1.11 -10.96
N ILE A 614 -14.47 -0.53 -9.94
CA ILE A 614 -15.63 -1.07 -9.23
C ILE A 614 -16.83 -0.21 -9.59
N GLY A 615 -17.85 -0.80 -10.22
CA GLY A 615 -19.07 -0.11 -10.66
C GLY A 615 -20.26 -0.48 -9.79
N ASP A 616 -20.78 0.49 -9.03
CA ASP A 616 -22.04 0.38 -8.30
C ASP A 616 -23.19 0.82 -9.21
N PHE A 617 -24.20 -0.04 -9.37
CA PHE A 617 -25.40 0.18 -10.18
C PHE A 617 -26.64 -0.07 -9.33
N VAL A 618 -27.31 1.02 -8.93
CA VAL A 618 -28.45 1.03 -8.01
C VAL A 618 -29.75 1.08 -8.82
N ILE A 619 -30.50 -0.03 -8.87
CA ILE A 619 -31.79 -0.06 -9.56
C ILE A 619 -32.81 0.66 -8.69
N LYS A 620 -33.27 1.83 -9.12
CA LYS A 620 -34.19 2.71 -8.37
C LYS A 620 -35.65 2.50 -8.70
N ALA A 621 -35.96 2.25 -9.97
CA ALA A 621 -37.32 2.09 -10.47
C ALA A 621 -37.34 1.23 -11.74
N ILE A 622 -38.47 0.60 -11.97
CA ILE A 622 -38.80 -0.20 -13.15
C ILE A 622 -40.26 0.10 -13.48
N GLY A 623 -40.55 0.85 -14.54
CA GLY A 623 -41.91 0.92 -15.13
C GLY A 623 -42.22 -0.29 -16.01
N ALA A 624 -41.17 -0.88 -16.58
CA ALA A 624 -41.24 -1.84 -17.66
C ALA A 624 -42.23 -3.00 -17.43
N GLY A 625 -43.08 -3.22 -18.43
CA GLY A 625 -43.82 -4.46 -18.60
C GLY A 625 -42.97 -5.61 -19.16
N PHE A 626 -41.77 -5.32 -19.69
CA PHE A 626 -40.81 -6.32 -20.17
C PHE A 626 -39.73 -6.63 -19.12
N GLU A 627 -39.15 -7.83 -19.23
CA GLU A 627 -38.00 -8.24 -18.42
C GLU A 627 -36.70 -7.73 -19.09
N ASN A 628 -36.15 -6.63 -18.58
CA ASN A 628 -35.05 -5.92 -19.22
C ASN A 628 -33.70 -6.18 -18.53
N GLY A 629 -32.65 -6.43 -19.32
CA GLY A 629 -31.26 -6.48 -18.87
C GLY A 629 -30.55 -5.14 -19.04
N PHE A 630 -29.37 -4.99 -18.44
CA PHE A 630 -28.57 -3.76 -18.46
C PHE A 630 -27.07 -4.06 -18.63
N GLY A 631 -26.40 -3.29 -19.48
CA GLY A 631 -24.97 -3.40 -19.76
C GLY A 631 -24.35 -2.07 -20.15
N PHE A 632 -23.04 -2.07 -20.40
CA PHE A 632 -22.32 -0.94 -20.96
C PHE A 632 -21.11 -1.37 -21.79
N GLN A 633 -20.74 -0.50 -22.73
CA GLN A 633 -19.55 -0.60 -23.57
C GLN A 633 -18.59 0.57 -23.25
N PHE A 634 -17.28 0.35 -23.27
CA PHE A 634 -16.30 1.44 -23.09
C PHE A 634 -15.84 2.00 -24.44
N ASP A 635 -16.62 2.92 -25.02
CA ASP A 635 -16.28 3.53 -26.32
C ASP A 635 -14.91 4.27 -26.27
N GLY A 636 -14.02 3.91 -27.19
CA GLY A 636 -12.74 4.60 -27.40
C GLY A 636 -11.68 4.34 -26.33
N ASN A 637 -11.84 3.29 -25.51
CA ASN A 637 -10.83 2.82 -24.57
C ASN A 637 -9.63 2.13 -25.28
N THR A 638 -8.53 1.90 -24.56
CA THR A 638 -7.35 1.17 -25.07
C THR A 638 -7.01 -0.11 -24.27
N VAL A 639 -7.93 -0.53 -23.40
CA VAL A 639 -7.81 -1.72 -22.53
C VAL A 639 -7.98 -3.00 -23.35
N SER A 640 -7.05 -3.94 -23.17
CA SER A 640 -7.20 -5.28 -23.72
C SER A 640 -8.09 -6.10 -22.80
N GLN A 641 -9.08 -6.79 -23.37
CA GLN A 641 -9.89 -7.76 -22.63
C GLN A 641 -9.05 -8.88 -21.98
N GLU A 642 -7.87 -9.20 -22.54
CA GLU A 642 -6.96 -10.20 -21.98
C GLU A 642 -6.34 -9.75 -20.64
N ASP A 643 -6.13 -8.44 -20.46
CA ASP A 643 -5.49 -7.84 -19.28
C ASP A 643 -6.45 -7.64 -18.09
N ILE A 644 -7.75 -7.91 -18.23
CA ILE A 644 -8.76 -7.69 -17.17
C ILE A 644 -9.50 -8.98 -16.77
N LEU A 645 -10.14 -8.96 -15.60
CA LEU A 645 -11.12 -9.93 -15.13
C LEU A 645 -12.34 -9.16 -14.58
N VAL A 646 -13.55 -9.55 -14.98
CA VAL A 646 -14.81 -8.95 -14.54
C VAL A 646 -15.58 -9.97 -13.69
N GLU A 647 -16.05 -9.52 -12.53
CA GLU A 647 -16.85 -10.31 -11.58
C GLU A 647 -18.01 -9.45 -11.00
N GLY A 648 -19.03 -10.11 -10.43
CA GLY A 648 -20.17 -9.43 -9.80
C GLY A 648 -21.43 -9.27 -10.66
N HIS A 649 -21.44 -9.88 -11.86
CA HIS A 649 -22.63 -9.95 -12.73
C HIS A 649 -23.78 -10.68 -12.03
N ILE A 650 -25.01 -10.23 -12.21
CA ILE A 650 -26.22 -10.99 -11.83
C ILE A 650 -26.88 -11.51 -13.11
N LEU A 651 -26.49 -12.72 -13.53
CA LEU A 651 -27.09 -13.42 -14.65
C LEU A 651 -28.01 -14.54 -14.15
N SER A 652 -29.21 -14.59 -14.73
CA SER A 652 -30.35 -15.40 -14.32
C SER A 652 -31.12 -16.03 -15.51
N GLU A 653 -30.73 -15.70 -16.74
CA GLU A 653 -31.39 -16.08 -18.00
C GLU A 653 -30.34 -16.53 -19.04
N ASP A 654 -30.64 -17.54 -19.87
CA ASP A 654 -29.65 -18.21 -20.75
C ASP A 654 -29.19 -17.41 -22.00
N TYR A 655 -29.54 -16.12 -22.12
CA TYR A 655 -29.34 -15.35 -23.36
C TYR A 655 -28.03 -14.55 -23.44
N VAL A 656 -27.32 -14.37 -22.30
CA VAL A 656 -26.01 -13.70 -22.23
C VAL A 656 -24.90 -14.76 -22.22
N GLN A 657 -23.84 -14.55 -22.99
CA GLN A 657 -22.66 -15.42 -22.99
C GLN A 657 -21.41 -14.63 -22.62
N LEU A 658 -20.73 -15.04 -21.56
CA LEU A 658 -19.47 -14.42 -21.11
C LEU A 658 -18.26 -15.20 -21.59
N ASN A 659 -17.20 -14.47 -21.90
CA ASN A 659 -15.84 -14.97 -22.06
C ASN A 659 -15.25 -15.40 -20.69
N GLN A 660 -14.12 -16.11 -20.68
CA GLN A 660 -13.46 -16.58 -19.45
C GLN A 660 -12.98 -15.47 -18.49
N ASN A 661 -12.96 -14.21 -18.95
CA ASN A 661 -12.60 -13.02 -18.20
C ASN A 661 -13.85 -12.19 -17.76
N GLY A 662 -15.07 -12.69 -17.95
CA GLY A 662 -16.31 -11.98 -17.60
C GLY A 662 -16.76 -10.90 -18.60
N THR A 663 -16.01 -10.59 -19.66
CA THR A 663 -16.51 -9.70 -20.73
C THR A 663 -17.52 -10.45 -21.61
N GLU A 664 -18.41 -9.73 -22.28
CA GLU A 664 -19.39 -10.40 -23.15
C GLU A 664 -18.74 -10.97 -24.43
N ALA A 665 -19.15 -12.18 -24.81
CA ALA A 665 -18.66 -12.88 -25.99
C ALA A 665 -19.23 -12.29 -27.31
N GLY A 666 -18.41 -12.27 -28.36
CA GLY A 666 -18.82 -11.83 -29.70
C GLY A 666 -18.79 -10.32 -29.96
N GLN A 667 -18.19 -9.54 -29.06
CA GLN A 667 -18.11 -8.08 -29.13
C GLN A 667 -16.79 -7.59 -29.74
N GLU A 668 -16.83 -6.52 -30.56
CA GLU A 668 -15.64 -5.82 -31.08
C GLU A 668 -15.00 -4.91 -30.03
N GLU A 669 -15.84 -4.27 -29.21
CA GLU A 669 -15.47 -3.29 -28.18
C GLU A 669 -15.60 -3.94 -26.79
N LEU A 670 -14.94 -3.37 -25.79
CA LEU A 670 -15.02 -3.86 -24.41
C LEU A 670 -16.43 -3.62 -23.83
N THR A 671 -17.23 -4.69 -23.80
CA THR A 671 -18.63 -4.70 -23.38
C THR A 671 -18.85 -5.62 -22.18
N ILE A 672 -19.63 -5.15 -21.21
CA ILE A 672 -19.90 -5.79 -19.92
C ILE A 672 -21.40 -5.72 -19.63
N ILE A 673 -22.02 -6.87 -19.36
CA ILE A 673 -23.40 -6.95 -18.87
C ILE A 673 -23.39 -6.90 -17.34
N VAL A 674 -24.21 -6.03 -16.73
CA VAL A 674 -24.32 -5.90 -15.27
C VAL A 674 -25.32 -6.93 -14.74
N PHE A 675 -26.49 -6.99 -15.38
CA PHE A 675 -27.54 -7.97 -15.10
C PHE A 675 -28.39 -8.24 -16.35
N ASP A 676 -29.01 -9.41 -16.42
CA ASP A 676 -29.88 -9.80 -17.55
C ASP A 676 -31.38 -9.64 -17.29
N ASN A 677 -31.79 -9.45 -16.04
CA ASN A 677 -33.20 -9.26 -15.72
C ASN A 677 -33.38 -8.42 -14.44
N ALA A 678 -33.69 -7.12 -14.60
CA ALA A 678 -33.94 -6.19 -13.51
C ALA A 678 -35.00 -6.70 -12.52
N ASN A 679 -36.04 -7.36 -13.03
CA ASN A 679 -37.19 -7.85 -12.27
C ASN A 679 -36.86 -9.11 -11.42
N LYS A 680 -35.65 -9.68 -11.53
CA LYS A 680 -35.13 -10.71 -10.60
C LYS A 680 -34.37 -10.12 -9.40
N ILE A 681 -33.90 -8.89 -9.54
CA ILE A 681 -33.17 -8.15 -8.49
C ILE A 681 -34.19 -7.33 -7.69
N LEU A 682 -34.83 -6.36 -8.36
CA LEU A 682 -35.83 -5.48 -7.75
C LEU A 682 -37.24 -5.98 -8.07
N VAL A 683 -37.74 -6.88 -7.23
CA VAL A 683 -39.01 -7.61 -7.46
C VAL A 683 -40.22 -6.77 -6.98
N PRO A 684 -41.26 -6.55 -7.81
CA PRO A 684 -42.47 -5.83 -7.38
C PRO A 684 -43.28 -6.61 -6.34
N THR A 685 -43.70 -5.91 -5.28
CA THR A 685 -44.52 -6.50 -4.19
C THR A 685 -46.00 -6.62 -4.54
N THR A 686 -46.52 -5.71 -5.36
CA THR A 686 -47.93 -5.63 -5.75
C THR A 686 -48.07 -5.05 -7.17
N GLY A 687 -48.89 -5.68 -8.01
CA GLY A 687 -49.15 -5.20 -9.37
C GLY A 687 -48.00 -5.46 -10.34
N PHE A 688 -47.69 -4.47 -11.16
CA PHE A 688 -46.48 -4.41 -11.99
C PHE A 688 -45.72 -3.11 -11.67
N GLY A 689 -44.46 -3.06 -12.08
CA GLY A 689 -43.57 -1.92 -11.85
C GLY A 689 -43.09 -1.77 -10.39
N VAL A 690 -41.99 -1.03 -10.21
CA VAL A 690 -41.38 -0.73 -8.91
C VAL A 690 -41.05 0.76 -8.83
N ASN A 691 -41.47 1.42 -7.74
CA ASN A 691 -41.19 2.82 -7.44
C ASN A 691 -41.62 3.82 -8.53
N VAL A 692 -42.63 3.48 -9.33
CA VAL A 692 -43.23 4.34 -10.37
C VAL A 692 -44.65 4.82 -10.01
N PHE A 693 -45.34 4.07 -9.15
CA PHE A 693 -46.70 4.34 -8.67
C PHE A 693 -46.71 4.90 -7.22
N PRO A 694 -47.13 6.15 -6.97
CA PRO A 694 -47.15 6.74 -5.62
C PRO A 694 -48.13 6.14 -4.61
N ASP A 695 -49.03 5.25 -5.05
CA ASP A 695 -49.99 4.53 -4.21
C ASP A 695 -49.58 3.07 -3.92
N GLN A 696 -48.49 2.58 -4.52
CA GLN A 696 -47.89 1.28 -4.21
C GLN A 696 -46.88 1.40 -3.06
N PRO A 697 -46.51 0.29 -2.39
CA PRO A 697 -45.43 0.28 -1.41
C PRO A 697 -44.10 0.69 -2.05
N TYR A 698 -43.33 1.54 -1.35
CA TYR A 698 -41.94 1.81 -1.71
C TYR A 698 -41.09 0.56 -1.48
N ILE A 699 -40.20 0.27 -2.41
CA ILE A 699 -39.20 -0.79 -2.31
C ILE A 699 -37.83 -0.13 -2.27
N GLU A 700 -37.02 -0.45 -1.26
CA GLU A 700 -35.66 0.08 -1.16
C GLU A 700 -34.83 -0.32 -2.41
N PRO A 701 -34.16 0.63 -3.09
CA PRO A 701 -33.32 0.35 -4.25
C PRO A 701 -32.19 -0.65 -3.92
N ASP A 702 -31.99 -1.65 -4.78
CA ASP A 702 -30.92 -2.64 -4.64
C ASP A 702 -29.72 -2.31 -5.55
N THR A 703 -28.52 -2.75 -5.16
CA THR A 703 -27.25 -2.36 -5.78
C THR A 703 -26.46 -3.55 -6.31
N VAL A 704 -26.29 -3.62 -7.62
CA VAL A 704 -25.35 -4.56 -8.24
C VAL A 704 -23.96 -3.92 -8.29
N ARG A 705 -22.96 -4.61 -7.73
CA ARG A 705 -21.55 -4.19 -7.75
C ARG A 705 -20.74 -5.07 -8.68
N LEU A 706 -20.32 -4.52 -9.81
CA LEU A 706 -19.30 -5.12 -10.66
C LEU A 706 -17.90 -4.75 -10.16
N ASN A 707 -16.96 -5.68 -10.31
CA ASN A 707 -15.53 -5.45 -10.07
C ASN A 707 -14.77 -5.84 -11.34
N ILE A 708 -13.95 -4.92 -11.85
CA ILE A 708 -13.09 -5.11 -13.03
C ILE A 708 -11.64 -5.02 -12.53
N GLY A 709 -11.02 -6.17 -12.23
CA GLY A 709 -9.64 -6.26 -11.78
C GLY A 709 -8.66 -6.27 -12.95
N PHE A 710 -7.54 -5.57 -12.82
CA PHE A 710 -6.49 -5.49 -13.83
C PHE A 710 -5.31 -6.41 -13.47
N LYS A 711 -4.85 -7.18 -14.45
CA LYS A 711 -3.78 -8.19 -14.29
C LYS A 711 -2.37 -7.61 -14.49
N THR A 712 -2.24 -6.38 -14.98
CA THR A 712 -0.96 -5.76 -15.35
C THR A 712 -0.94 -4.26 -15.07
N ASP A 713 0.22 -3.73 -14.61
CA ASP A 713 0.50 -2.30 -14.32
C ASP A 713 0.59 -1.42 -15.59
N LYS A 714 -0.30 -1.64 -16.55
CA LYS A 714 -0.20 -1.12 -17.91
C LYS A 714 -0.94 0.19 -18.08
N TYR A 715 -2.18 0.26 -17.59
CA TYR A 715 -3.16 1.28 -17.96
C TYR A 715 -3.20 2.49 -17.00
N LEU A 716 -3.43 3.67 -17.56
CA LEU A 716 -3.76 4.90 -16.85
C LEU A 716 -5.28 5.11 -16.84
N ILE A 717 -5.81 5.97 -15.96
CA ILE A 717 -7.25 6.27 -15.89
C ILE A 717 -7.81 6.77 -17.24
N ASN A 718 -7.00 7.50 -18.03
CA ASN A 718 -7.40 7.97 -19.37
C ASN A 718 -7.58 6.83 -20.39
N ASP A 719 -6.86 5.72 -20.24
CA ASP A 719 -6.95 4.56 -21.14
C ASP A 719 -8.30 3.84 -21.02
N LEU A 720 -8.98 4.00 -19.87
CA LEU A 720 -10.31 3.44 -19.62
C LEU A 720 -11.41 4.11 -20.44
N SER A 721 -11.21 5.36 -20.89
CA SER A 721 -12.26 6.20 -21.50
C SER A 721 -13.56 6.26 -20.65
N ILE A 722 -13.45 6.18 -19.31
CA ILE A 722 -14.61 5.96 -18.39
C ILE A 722 -15.73 7.01 -18.56
N HIS A 723 -15.37 8.26 -18.85
CA HIS A 723 -16.30 9.35 -19.09
C HIS A 723 -17.12 9.20 -20.39
N ASN A 724 -16.64 8.35 -21.30
CA ASN A 724 -17.33 7.95 -22.53
C ASN A 724 -17.91 6.54 -22.45
N PHE A 725 -18.16 5.97 -21.27
CA PHE A 725 -18.94 4.73 -21.19
C PHE A 725 -20.32 4.89 -21.87
N ASN A 726 -20.76 3.80 -22.50
CA ASN A 726 -21.91 3.74 -23.41
C ASN A 726 -22.89 2.70 -22.85
N PRO A 727 -23.73 3.09 -21.88
CA PRO A 727 -24.70 2.20 -21.25
C PRO A 727 -25.91 1.92 -22.15
N PHE A 728 -26.46 0.73 -21.99
CA PHE A 728 -27.62 0.26 -22.74
C PHE A 728 -28.49 -0.71 -21.94
N ILE A 729 -29.77 -0.78 -22.30
CA ILE A 729 -30.65 -1.89 -21.88
C ILE A 729 -30.79 -2.93 -23.00
N ILE A 730 -31.06 -4.17 -22.60
CA ILE A 730 -31.43 -5.28 -23.47
C ILE A 730 -32.90 -5.57 -23.24
N ILE A 731 -33.74 -5.31 -24.24
CA ILE A 731 -35.19 -5.28 -24.06
C ILE A 731 -35.77 -6.68 -24.08
N ASN A 732 -36.63 -6.98 -23.11
CA ASN A 732 -37.45 -8.21 -23.04
C ASN A 732 -36.65 -9.51 -23.26
N LYS A 733 -35.40 -9.55 -22.78
CA LYS A 733 -34.46 -10.67 -22.93
C LYS A 733 -34.10 -11.05 -24.38
N GLU A 734 -34.43 -10.19 -25.35
CA GLU A 734 -34.09 -10.36 -26.76
C GLU A 734 -32.71 -9.74 -27.02
N ARG A 735 -31.64 -10.57 -27.04
CA ARG A 735 -30.26 -10.05 -27.03
C ARG A 735 -29.98 -9.00 -28.12
N GLY A 736 -30.53 -9.14 -29.32
CA GLY A 736 -30.31 -8.16 -30.40
C GLY A 736 -31.03 -6.82 -30.22
N LYS A 737 -31.93 -6.67 -29.26
CA LYS A 737 -32.80 -5.49 -29.09
C LYS A 737 -32.26 -4.56 -28.01
N GLU A 738 -31.22 -3.80 -28.37
CA GLU A 738 -30.52 -2.87 -27.49
C GLU A 738 -31.01 -1.42 -27.62
N VAL A 739 -31.02 -0.65 -26.53
CA VAL A 739 -31.21 0.82 -26.53
C VAL A 739 -30.05 1.50 -25.83
N HIS A 740 -29.33 2.38 -26.55
CA HIS A 740 -28.20 3.16 -26.04
C HIS A 740 -28.52 4.67 -25.95
N LEU A 741 -27.61 5.43 -25.35
CA LEU A 741 -27.60 6.89 -25.40
C LEU A 741 -27.61 7.44 -26.85
N PRO A 742 -28.23 8.61 -27.09
CA PRO A 742 -28.37 9.19 -28.44
C PRO A 742 -27.02 9.37 -29.17
N ASN A 743 -27.00 9.04 -30.46
CA ASN A 743 -25.82 9.02 -31.35
C ASN A 743 -24.68 8.05 -30.95
N ARG A 744 -24.83 7.19 -29.93
CA ARG A 744 -23.83 6.15 -29.65
C ARG A 744 -23.88 5.03 -30.68
N LYS A 745 -22.72 4.41 -30.97
CA LYS A 745 -22.67 3.14 -31.71
C LYS A 745 -23.35 2.07 -30.82
N PRO A 746 -24.22 1.21 -31.38
CA PRO A 746 -24.67 0.00 -30.69
C PRO A 746 -23.50 -0.96 -30.40
N THR A 747 -23.74 -2.02 -29.62
CA THR A 747 -22.77 -3.11 -29.55
C THR A 747 -22.72 -3.92 -30.86
N SER A 748 -21.77 -4.85 -30.99
CA SER A 748 -21.66 -5.74 -32.14
C SER A 748 -22.79 -6.77 -32.23
N LEU A 749 -23.59 -6.94 -31.17
CA LEU A 749 -24.71 -7.89 -31.11
C LEU A 749 -26.07 -7.28 -31.47
N ALA A 750 -26.17 -5.96 -31.65
CA ALA A 750 -27.43 -5.29 -32.00
C ALA A 750 -28.00 -5.74 -33.37
N ALA A 751 -29.29 -6.07 -33.38
CA ALA A 751 -30.02 -6.44 -34.59
C ALA A 751 -30.41 -5.18 -35.38
N ALA A 752 -29.70 -4.95 -36.48
CA ALA A 752 -29.85 -3.73 -37.30
C ALA A 752 -31.21 -3.56 -37.99
N GLU A 753 -32.09 -4.56 -37.93
CA GLU A 753 -33.44 -4.52 -38.48
C GLU A 753 -34.42 -3.61 -37.72
N PHE A 754 -34.13 -3.30 -36.45
CA PHE A 754 -34.91 -2.37 -35.63
C PHE A 754 -34.63 -0.89 -35.91
N PHE A 755 -33.51 -0.53 -36.54
CA PHE A 755 -33.15 0.86 -36.83
C PHE A 755 -34.06 1.47 -37.91
N GLY A 756 -34.53 2.70 -37.66
CA GLY A 756 -35.38 3.42 -38.62
C GLY A 756 -36.83 2.91 -38.71
N GLN A 757 -37.29 2.16 -37.71
CA GLN A 757 -38.65 1.64 -37.59
C GLN A 757 -39.49 2.49 -36.61
N GLY A 758 -40.82 2.38 -36.65
CA GLY A 758 -41.70 2.97 -35.63
C GLY A 758 -41.58 4.51 -35.53
N GLN A 759 -41.02 5.00 -34.42
CA GLN A 759 -40.62 6.40 -34.24
C GLN A 759 -39.09 6.60 -34.16
N ASP A 760 -38.30 5.53 -34.27
CA ASP A 760 -36.84 5.62 -34.37
C ASP A 760 -36.42 6.12 -35.76
N ASP A 761 -35.49 7.08 -35.79
CA ASP A 761 -34.88 7.64 -37.01
C ASP A 761 -33.35 7.44 -36.95
N SER A 762 -32.91 6.25 -36.51
CA SER A 762 -31.51 5.85 -36.58
C SER A 762 -31.10 5.62 -38.04
N ASN A 763 -29.98 6.24 -38.43
CA ASN A 763 -29.38 6.08 -39.74
C ASN A 763 -27.86 5.88 -39.58
N PRO A 764 -27.40 4.60 -39.51
CA PRO A 764 -26.00 4.25 -39.35
C PRO A 764 -25.05 4.93 -40.35
N SER A 765 -25.50 5.18 -41.59
CA SER A 765 -24.68 5.85 -42.63
C SER A 765 -24.34 7.32 -42.32
N THR A 766 -25.00 7.89 -41.31
CA THR A 766 -24.81 9.27 -40.84
C THR A 766 -24.32 9.37 -39.39
N GLY A 767 -24.14 8.23 -38.70
CA GLY A 767 -23.85 8.19 -37.27
C GLY A 767 -25.03 8.62 -36.37
N LYS A 768 -26.24 8.80 -36.92
CA LYS A 768 -27.45 9.02 -36.11
C LYS A 768 -27.93 7.68 -35.56
N TYR A 769 -28.07 7.60 -34.25
CA TYR A 769 -28.59 6.43 -33.54
C TYR A 769 -29.51 6.87 -32.39
N TYR A 770 -30.47 6.02 -32.04
CA TYR A 770 -31.30 6.07 -30.84
C TYR A 770 -31.98 7.42 -30.60
N LYS A 771 -32.65 7.95 -31.64
CA LYS A 771 -33.45 9.17 -31.56
C LYS A 771 -34.62 9.18 -32.56
N THR A 772 -35.66 9.94 -32.25
CA THR A 772 -36.74 10.25 -33.20
C THR A 772 -36.31 11.25 -34.28
N ALA A 773 -37.18 11.53 -35.25
CA ALA A 773 -37.00 12.58 -36.26
C ALA A 773 -36.80 13.97 -35.61
N GLU A 774 -37.52 14.24 -34.52
CA GLU A 774 -37.46 15.45 -33.69
C GLU A 774 -36.26 15.46 -32.72
N ASN A 775 -35.30 14.54 -32.89
CA ASN A 775 -34.07 14.42 -32.09
C ASN A 775 -34.30 14.06 -30.60
N LEU A 776 -35.49 13.58 -30.24
CA LEU A 776 -35.80 13.08 -28.90
C LEU A 776 -35.12 11.71 -28.66
N PRO A 777 -34.47 11.45 -27.51
CA PRO A 777 -33.69 10.23 -27.27
C PRO A 777 -34.55 9.04 -26.78
N TRP A 778 -33.92 7.89 -26.55
CA TRP A 778 -34.49 6.70 -25.86
C TRP A 778 -33.74 6.32 -24.57
N ALA A 779 -32.60 6.96 -24.29
CA ALA A 779 -31.86 6.79 -23.06
C ALA A 779 -31.23 8.12 -22.63
N LEU A 780 -31.11 8.32 -21.32
CA LEU A 780 -30.53 9.50 -20.70
C LEU A 780 -29.35 9.13 -19.81
N ASN A 781 -28.37 10.04 -19.72
CA ASN A 781 -27.34 10.04 -18.70
C ASN A 781 -27.29 11.44 -18.08
N ILE A 782 -27.49 11.51 -16.77
CA ILE A 782 -27.57 12.73 -15.97
C ILE A 782 -26.48 12.65 -14.91
N SER A 783 -25.63 13.68 -14.78
CA SER A 783 -24.45 13.66 -13.91
C SER A 783 -24.75 13.85 -12.41
N SER A 784 -25.98 13.55 -11.99
CA SER A 784 -26.51 13.66 -10.63
C SER A 784 -27.78 12.82 -10.52
N SER A 785 -28.23 12.47 -9.31
CA SER A 785 -29.46 11.69 -9.13
C SER A 785 -30.69 12.34 -9.78
N TYR A 786 -31.40 11.57 -10.59
CA TYR A 786 -32.60 11.92 -11.34
C TYR A 786 -33.87 11.65 -10.53
N ASP A 787 -34.78 12.64 -10.51
CA ASP A 787 -36.16 12.49 -10.07
C ASP A 787 -37.02 12.05 -11.27
N HIS A 788 -37.31 10.74 -11.35
CA HIS A 788 -38.08 10.16 -12.44
C HIS A 788 -39.58 10.50 -12.36
N THR A 789 -40.28 10.19 -13.43
CA THR A 789 -41.72 10.40 -13.60
C THR A 789 -42.54 9.42 -12.76
N ILE A 790 -43.82 9.76 -12.58
CA ILE A 790 -44.86 8.78 -12.26
C ILE A 790 -45.28 8.10 -13.56
N GLU A 791 -45.59 6.81 -13.49
CA GLU A 791 -46.07 5.97 -14.60
C GLU A 791 -46.98 6.71 -15.60
N SER A 792 -46.71 6.54 -16.89
CA SER A 792 -47.43 7.09 -18.05
C SER A 792 -47.46 8.62 -18.15
N PHE A 793 -46.80 9.36 -17.24
CA PHE A 793 -46.68 10.81 -17.37
C PHE A 793 -45.44 11.20 -18.17
N GLN A 794 -45.59 11.26 -19.50
CA GLN A 794 -44.58 11.74 -20.46
C GLN A 794 -43.58 12.74 -19.88
N ILE A 795 -42.29 12.46 -20.03
CA ILE A 795 -41.19 13.27 -19.48
C ILE A 795 -41.29 14.73 -19.91
N THR A 796 -41.73 14.99 -21.14
CA THR A 796 -41.98 16.33 -21.71
C THR A 796 -43.03 17.14 -20.94
N SER A 797 -43.93 16.45 -20.23
CA SER A 797 -45.03 17.02 -19.46
C SER A 797 -44.73 17.14 -17.96
N ALA A 798 -43.74 16.40 -17.46
CA ALA A 798 -43.24 16.44 -16.08
C ALA A 798 -42.01 17.36 -15.94
N HIS A 799 -41.05 17.23 -16.84
CA HIS A 799 -39.85 18.07 -16.97
C HIS A 799 -40.02 18.99 -18.19
N LEU A 800 -40.63 20.16 -17.95
CA LEU A 800 -41.16 21.12 -18.94
C LEU A 800 -40.09 21.80 -19.84
N LYS A 801 -38.81 21.47 -19.68
CA LYS A 801 -37.69 21.93 -20.53
C LYS A 801 -37.06 20.81 -21.37
N PHE A 802 -37.40 19.55 -21.10
CA PHE A 802 -36.79 18.38 -21.73
C PHE A 802 -36.89 18.39 -23.26
N ALA A 803 -38.07 18.70 -23.82
CA ALA A 803 -38.28 18.70 -25.26
C ALA A 803 -37.34 19.70 -25.97
N ALA A 804 -37.30 20.96 -25.51
CA ALA A 804 -36.43 21.98 -26.09
C ALA A 804 -34.93 21.66 -25.92
N TRP A 805 -34.54 20.99 -24.82
CA TRP A 805 -33.19 20.48 -24.64
C TRP A 805 -32.85 19.39 -25.67
N ALA A 806 -33.69 18.37 -25.81
CA ALA A 806 -33.49 17.27 -26.74
C ALA A 806 -33.51 17.73 -28.21
N GLU A 807 -34.53 18.49 -28.61
CA GLU A 807 -34.67 19.07 -29.97
C GLU A 807 -33.46 19.93 -30.36
N SER A 808 -32.89 20.68 -29.41
CA SER A 808 -31.70 21.52 -29.63
C SER A 808 -30.36 20.78 -29.49
N SER A 809 -30.36 19.44 -29.36
CA SER A 809 -29.16 18.63 -29.11
C SER A 809 -28.35 19.09 -27.88
N GLY A 810 -29.06 19.44 -26.80
CA GLY A 810 -28.49 19.82 -25.51
C GLY A 810 -28.07 21.30 -25.39
N VAL A 811 -28.25 22.11 -26.43
CA VAL A 811 -27.80 23.52 -26.45
C VAL A 811 -28.70 24.43 -25.62
N GLN A 812 -30.02 24.17 -25.57
CA GLN A 812 -30.96 24.89 -24.70
C GLN A 812 -31.23 24.09 -23.43
N PHE A 813 -31.41 24.78 -22.31
CA PHE A 813 -31.73 24.19 -21.00
C PHE A 813 -30.89 22.93 -20.65
N PRO A 814 -29.53 23.00 -20.66
CA PRO A 814 -28.69 21.89 -20.21
C PRO A 814 -28.92 21.50 -18.74
N ASP A 815 -29.60 22.38 -18.00
CA ASP A 815 -30.06 22.30 -16.61
C ASP A 815 -31.52 21.82 -16.48
N TRP A 816 -32.15 21.31 -17.54
CA TRP A 816 -33.59 20.95 -17.59
C TRP A 816 -34.06 20.06 -16.43
N PHE A 817 -33.17 19.19 -15.94
CA PHE A 817 -33.45 18.20 -14.92
C PHE A 817 -33.40 18.76 -13.49
N LEU A 818 -33.03 20.02 -13.27
CA LEU A 818 -32.97 20.63 -11.94
C LEU A 818 -34.35 21.08 -11.42
N ASP A 819 -34.52 21.15 -10.10
CA ASP A 819 -35.75 21.65 -9.46
C ASP A 819 -35.82 23.19 -9.45
N LEU A 820 -35.86 23.78 -10.65
CA LEU A 820 -35.93 25.21 -10.87
C LEU A 820 -37.36 25.70 -11.12
N ALA A 821 -37.62 26.97 -10.81
CA ALA A 821 -38.95 27.56 -10.93
C ALA A 821 -39.43 27.55 -12.40
N GLY A 822 -40.53 26.81 -12.68
CA GLY A 822 -41.08 26.67 -14.03
C GLY A 822 -40.33 25.67 -14.92
N TYR A 823 -39.46 24.83 -14.35
CA TYR A 823 -38.82 23.72 -15.07
C TYR A 823 -39.61 22.41 -14.94
N ARG A 824 -40.32 22.20 -13.82
CA ARG A 824 -40.97 20.93 -13.52
C ARG A 824 -42.42 21.05 -13.03
N ASP A 825 -43.25 20.06 -13.39
CA ASP A 825 -44.57 19.80 -12.80
C ASP A 825 -44.43 18.76 -11.67
N LYS A 826 -44.41 19.24 -10.42
CA LYS A 826 -44.21 18.39 -9.24
C LYS A 826 -45.40 17.49 -8.89
N SER A 827 -46.46 17.45 -9.70
CA SER A 827 -47.55 16.47 -9.56
C SER A 827 -47.33 15.19 -10.35
N LYS A 828 -46.34 15.16 -11.26
CA LYS A 828 -46.04 14.06 -12.19
C LYS A 828 -44.67 13.40 -11.99
N ILE A 829 -43.96 13.84 -10.95
CA ILE A 829 -42.62 13.36 -10.59
C ILE A 829 -42.79 12.46 -9.38
N TYR A 830 -42.20 11.27 -9.44
CA TYR A 830 -42.24 10.30 -8.36
C TYR A 830 -41.52 10.85 -7.13
N LYS A 831 -41.97 10.46 -5.94
CA LYS A 831 -41.39 10.90 -4.67
C LYS A 831 -41.20 9.68 -3.80
N SER A 832 -39.95 9.32 -3.58
CA SER A 832 -39.61 8.38 -2.52
C SER A 832 -40.09 8.92 -1.16
N PRO A 833 -40.42 8.03 -0.21
CA PRO A 833 -40.43 8.35 1.20
C PRO A 833 -39.07 8.94 1.65
N LYS A 834 -39.07 9.57 2.81
CA LYS A 834 -37.88 10.11 3.50
C LYS A 834 -37.81 9.61 4.93
#